data_AF-A0A256K3U9-F1
#
_entry.id   AF-A0A256K3U9-F1
#
_cell.length_a   1.000
_cell.length_b   1.000
_cell.length_c   1.000
_cell.angle_alpha   90.00
_cell.angle_beta   90.00
_cell.angle_gamma   90.00
#
_symmetry.space_group_name_H-M   'P 1'
#
loop_
_entity.id
_entity.type
_entity.pdbx_description
1 polymer ?
#
loop_
_entity_poly.entity_id
_entity_poly.type
_entity_poly.pdbx_seq_one_letter_code
_entity_poly.pdbx_strand_id
1 'polypeptide(L)'
;YIVARPLYRSDDTNHTLYIPAALAVIGSVYAVPQAYSAIGGVVGVDWQVIGLLIAAAFLVGATLLVEYDAEELYFVVWAAFIGSAAFTQVRFNYYFAVVVAVGTAYFLQVALDALELTSLDALRDIEGWQVLTAVAVFAVLLLPLFFPAAGAAPVWVEGNSSSPGSVVQWDESLQWMNDETPAPGELEGADDPMELYGTYERPADGDFEYPEGAYGVQSWWDYGHWITTRAERIPNANPFQQNAGEAADYLLAPSEEEAAEVLASQSTEGNDTRYVMVDWQMASPNSKFNAPVTFYSGNETVNDFNELLYERVQGQNGQQGGLRPALQTRTQRYHESQMIRLYQHYGSAVEPDPVVLDWEPQTAQTQSGEQVDIKVLPSEGQPVQRFDNLSAARSYVEEDGSAQIGGVMGVPTDRIDALEHYRLVHATQAPGRSPYAQQAQILAQRFGVDLRATFGQSLFGAFSDDFVKTFERVPGATVEGSGAAPGQEVEATVELEKPNGQTFEYTQYATADDDGNFEFTLPYSTTGYDEFGPENGYTNTSVRATGPYNVTTERTTGDDLYTTQRVGQVEVTEGQVVGADDAAATVELEEQIVDCPSGDADCPVGGGSDGGGSTNSTDAGSPLGAEPTAATTASGLVAPTEPAAA
;
A
#
# COMPACT_ATOMS: atom_id res chain seq x y z
N TYR A 1 -1.15 -30.99 36.16
CA TYR A 1 -1.73 -31.60 37.37
C TYR A 1 -2.69 -32.73 37.02
N ILE A 2 -3.76 -32.46 36.26
CA ILE A 2 -4.76 -33.47 35.82
C ILE A 2 -4.11 -34.75 35.29
N VAL A 3 -3.20 -34.65 34.32
CA VAL A 3 -2.52 -35.83 33.73
C VAL A 3 -1.63 -36.57 34.74
N ALA A 4 -0.98 -35.87 35.66
CA ALA A 4 0.02 -36.42 36.57
C ALA A 4 -0.58 -37.02 37.86
N ARG A 5 -1.73 -36.54 38.31
CA ARG A 5 -2.33 -36.92 39.60
C ARG A 5 -2.68 -38.42 39.68
N PRO A 6 -3.33 -39.04 38.68
CA PRO A 6 -3.60 -40.47 38.70
C PRO A 6 -2.32 -41.32 38.57
N LEU A 7 -1.34 -40.87 37.79
CA LEU A 7 -0.06 -41.57 37.61
C LEU A 7 0.78 -41.68 38.89
N TYR A 8 0.84 -40.61 39.70
CA TYR A 8 1.58 -40.64 40.96
C TYR A 8 0.82 -41.38 42.09
N ARG A 9 -0.52 -41.43 42.01
CA ARG A 9 -1.36 -42.18 42.96
C ARG A 9 -1.42 -43.68 42.67
N SER A 10 -0.88 -44.11 41.53
CA SER A 10 -0.77 -45.52 41.17
C SER A 10 0.19 -46.26 42.09
N ASP A 11 -0.19 -47.48 42.49
CA ASP A 11 0.69 -48.38 43.27
C ASP A 11 1.87 -48.93 42.43
N ASP A 12 1.86 -48.76 41.11
CA ASP A 12 2.97 -49.12 40.22
C ASP A 12 4.00 -47.99 40.08
N THR A 13 5.23 -48.25 40.54
CA THR A 13 6.38 -47.34 40.44
C THR A 13 6.67 -46.89 38.99
N ASN A 14 6.39 -47.72 37.98
CA ASN A 14 6.59 -47.37 36.57
C ASN A 14 5.65 -46.25 36.12
N HIS A 15 4.43 -46.20 36.66
CA HIS A 15 3.48 -45.12 36.35
C HIS A 15 3.94 -43.80 36.96
N THR A 16 4.51 -43.83 38.17
CA THR A 16 5.07 -42.62 38.80
C THR A 16 6.32 -42.12 38.05
N LEU A 17 7.18 -43.04 37.57
CA LEU A 17 8.37 -42.70 36.78
C LEU A 17 8.05 -42.15 35.38
N TYR A 18 6.83 -42.39 34.88
CA TYR A 18 6.36 -41.83 33.61
C TYR A 18 6.38 -40.30 33.59
N ILE A 19 6.03 -39.66 34.71
CA ILE A 19 5.95 -38.20 34.83
C ILE A 19 7.31 -37.52 34.61
N PRO A 20 8.39 -37.83 35.38
CA PRO A 20 9.69 -37.20 35.15
C PRO A 20 10.30 -37.60 33.80
N ALA A 21 10.02 -38.80 33.28
CA ALA A 21 10.45 -39.20 31.95
C ALA A 21 9.80 -38.34 30.86
N ALA A 22 8.48 -38.16 30.92
CA ALA A 22 7.74 -37.30 30.00
C ALA A 22 8.25 -35.85 30.03
N LEU A 23 8.43 -35.29 31.24
CA LEU A 23 8.93 -33.93 31.41
C LEU A 23 10.37 -33.76 30.89
N ALA A 24 11.25 -34.73 31.12
CA ALA A 24 12.62 -34.68 30.62
C ALA A 24 12.66 -34.73 29.08
N VAL A 25 11.87 -35.60 28.45
CA VAL A 25 11.83 -35.72 26.99
C VAL A 25 11.19 -34.49 26.35
N ILE A 26 10.02 -34.04 26.83
CA ILE A 26 9.37 -32.82 26.33
C ILE A 26 10.27 -31.59 26.57
N GLY A 27 10.85 -31.46 27.76
CA GLY A 27 11.75 -30.37 28.10
C GLY A 27 13.01 -30.33 27.22
N SER A 28 13.52 -31.51 26.81
CA SER A 28 14.67 -31.57 25.92
C SER A 28 14.41 -30.99 24.53
N VAL A 29 13.15 -31.01 24.05
CA VAL A 29 12.75 -30.36 22.78
C VAL A 29 13.06 -28.86 22.82
N TYR A 30 12.79 -28.22 23.95
CA TYR A 30 13.06 -26.80 24.15
C TYR A 30 14.51 -26.51 24.57
N ALA A 31 15.17 -27.45 25.25
CA ALA A 31 16.56 -27.28 25.67
C ALA A 31 17.54 -27.43 24.49
N VAL A 32 17.21 -28.25 23.49
CA VAL A 32 18.08 -28.56 22.34
C VAL A 32 17.29 -28.54 21.02
N PRO A 33 16.67 -27.43 20.63
CA PRO A 33 15.79 -27.36 19.46
C PRO A 33 16.52 -27.75 18.16
N GLN A 34 17.84 -27.53 18.08
CA GLN A 34 18.64 -27.87 16.91
C GLN A 34 18.75 -29.39 16.64
N ALA A 35 18.69 -30.22 17.68
CA ALA A 35 18.69 -31.67 17.50
C ALA A 35 17.37 -32.14 16.89
N TYR A 36 16.26 -31.51 17.30
CA TYR A 36 14.94 -31.82 16.79
C TYR A 36 14.68 -31.22 15.41
N SER A 37 15.26 -30.06 15.09
CA SER A 37 15.23 -29.51 13.73
C SER A 37 16.01 -30.38 12.74
N ALA A 38 17.13 -30.99 13.17
CA ALA A 38 17.87 -31.94 12.34
C ALA A 38 17.06 -33.22 12.04
N ILE A 39 16.30 -33.72 13.03
CA ILE A 39 15.39 -34.86 12.86
C ILE A 39 14.20 -34.47 11.96
N GLY A 40 13.64 -33.29 12.18
CA GLY A 40 12.50 -32.75 11.44
C GLY A 40 12.82 -32.47 9.98
N GLY A 41 14.03 -31.95 9.71
CA GLY A 41 14.52 -31.69 8.36
C GLY A 41 14.58 -32.94 7.47
N VAL A 42 14.71 -34.15 8.05
CA VAL A 42 14.70 -35.42 7.28
C VAL A 42 13.31 -35.74 6.72
N VAL A 43 12.25 -35.31 7.41
CA VAL A 43 10.85 -35.60 7.06
C VAL A 43 10.07 -34.35 6.63
N GLY A 44 10.74 -33.19 6.52
CA GLY A 44 10.14 -31.93 6.10
C GLY A 44 9.23 -31.28 7.16
N VAL A 45 9.51 -31.51 8.45
CA VAL A 45 8.65 -31.10 9.56
C VAL A 45 9.44 -30.22 10.53
N ASP A 46 8.85 -29.14 11.02
CA ASP A 46 9.51 -28.24 11.97
C ASP A 46 9.62 -28.86 13.38
N TRP A 47 10.60 -28.43 14.18
CA TRP A 47 10.90 -29.00 15.49
C TRP A 47 9.73 -28.84 16.49
N GLN A 48 8.92 -27.78 16.34
CA GLN A 48 7.71 -27.54 17.13
C GLN A 48 6.69 -28.64 16.88
N VAL A 49 6.54 -29.11 15.63
CA VAL A 49 5.63 -30.19 15.28
C VAL A 49 6.11 -31.52 15.86
N ILE A 50 7.43 -31.77 15.84
CA ILE A 50 8.00 -32.93 16.54
C ILE A 50 7.74 -32.84 18.05
N GLY A 51 7.91 -31.67 18.63
CA GLY A 51 7.59 -31.40 20.04
C GLY A 51 6.13 -31.72 20.37
N LEU A 52 5.20 -31.29 19.51
CA LEU A 52 3.77 -31.58 19.64
C LEU A 52 3.47 -33.09 19.55
N LEU A 53 4.09 -33.81 18.61
CA LEU A 53 3.93 -35.26 18.48
C LEU A 53 4.45 -36.02 19.72
N ILE A 54 5.59 -35.60 20.25
CA ILE A 54 6.16 -36.17 21.49
C ILE A 54 5.21 -35.92 22.66
N ALA A 55 4.73 -34.68 22.82
CA ALA A 55 3.78 -34.34 23.89
C ALA A 55 2.47 -35.13 23.77
N ALA A 56 1.94 -35.28 22.55
CA ALA A 56 0.75 -36.07 22.27
C ALA A 56 0.96 -37.57 22.57
N ALA A 57 2.11 -38.14 22.20
CA ALA A 57 2.46 -39.52 22.51
C ALA A 57 2.52 -39.78 24.02
N PHE A 58 3.07 -38.83 24.79
CA PHE A 58 3.08 -38.92 26.25
C PHE A 58 1.67 -38.77 26.86
N LEU A 59 0.83 -37.93 26.27
CA LEU A 59 -0.55 -37.77 26.72
C LEU A 59 -1.37 -39.04 26.46
N VAL A 60 -1.25 -39.65 25.27
CA VAL A 60 -1.88 -40.94 24.95
C VAL A 60 -1.32 -42.06 25.83
N GLY A 61 0.00 -42.15 25.97
CA GLY A 61 0.62 -43.19 26.80
C GLY A 61 0.18 -43.09 28.26
N ALA A 62 -0.02 -41.89 28.81
CA ALA A 62 -0.59 -41.71 30.14
C ALA A 62 -1.99 -42.35 30.27
N THR A 63 -2.87 -42.17 29.27
CA THR A 63 -4.22 -42.78 29.26
C THR A 63 -4.23 -44.31 29.17
N LEU A 64 -3.14 -44.92 28.70
CA LEU A 64 -3.00 -46.38 28.65
C LEU A 64 -2.50 -46.98 29.99
N LEU A 65 -1.96 -46.16 30.89
CA LEU A 65 -1.39 -46.60 32.16
C LEU A 65 -2.38 -46.52 33.32
N VAL A 66 -3.27 -45.53 33.33
CA VAL A 66 -4.21 -45.28 34.42
C VAL A 66 -5.56 -44.77 33.89
N GLU A 67 -6.62 -45.00 34.66
CA GLU A 67 -7.95 -44.46 34.35
C GLU A 67 -8.04 -42.99 34.77
N TYR A 68 -8.69 -42.18 33.92
CA TYR A 68 -8.92 -40.76 34.14
C TYR A 68 -10.42 -40.48 34.16
N ASP A 69 -10.84 -39.50 34.95
CA ASP A 69 -12.20 -38.98 34.88
C ASP A 69 -12.47 -38.41 33.48
N ALA A 70 -13.59 -38.81 32.88
CA ALA A 70 -13.89 -38.50 31.48
C ALA A 70 -13.95 -36.99 31.21
N GLU A 71 -14.46 -36.21 32.17
CA GLU A 71 -14.56 -34.75 32.08
C GLU A 71 -13.19 -34.07 32.09
N GLU A 72 -12.30 -34.50 33.00
CA GLU A 72 -10.95 -33.94 33.11
C GLU A 72 -10.08 -34.33 31.91
N LEU A 73 -10.20 -35.57 31.44
CA LEU A 73 -9.50 -36.05 30.25
C LEU A 73 -9.98 -35.31 29.00
N TYR A 74 -11.29 -35.10 28.85
CA TYR A 74 -11.87 -34.31 27.76
C TYR A 74 -11.28 -32.90 27.72
N PHE A 75 -11.23 -32.21 28.87
CA PHE A 75 -10.63 -30.87 28.95
C PHE A 75 -9.16 -30.89 28.51
N VAL A 76 -8.37 -31.85 28.99
CA VAL A 76 -6.96 -31.98 28.63
C VAL A 76 -6.76 -32.21 27.13
N VAL A 77 -7.55 -33.10 26.53
CA VAL A 77 -7.47 -33.39 25.08
C VAL A 77 -7.89 -32.19 24.25
N TRP A 78 -9.00 -31.53 24.61
CA TRP A 78 -9.46 -30.31 23.95
C TRP A 78 -8.43 -29.18 24.07
N ALA A 79 -7.88 -28.95 25.27
CA ALA A 79 -6.85 -27.96 25.53
C ALA A 79 -5.58 -28.22 24.71
N ALA A 80 -5.15 -29.48 24.61
CA ALA A 80 -3.99 -29.87 23.81
C ALA A 80 -4.23 -29.63 22.31
N PHE A 81 -5.42 -29.94 21.80
CA PHE A 81 -5.75 -29.76 20.38
C PHE A 81 -5.83 -28.28 19.99
N ILE A 82 -6.57 -27.47 20.76
CA ILE A 82 -6.68 -26.02 20.52
C ILE A 82 -5.35 -25.33 20.77
N GLY A 83 -4.62 -25.73 21.82
CA GLY A 83 -3.27 -25.22 22.09
C GLY A 83 -2.33 -25.49 20.92
N SER A 84 -2.32 -26.71 20.39
CA SER A 84 -1.57 -27.07 19.18
C SER A 84 -1.91 -26.14 18.01
N ALA A 85 -3.19 -25.93 17.72
CA ALA A 85 -3.62 -25.03 16.65
C ALA A 85 -3.11 -23.59 16.87
N ALA A 86 -3.26 -23.05 18.09
CA ALA A 86 -2.81 -21.70 18.46
C ALA A 86 -1.27 -21.54 18.40
N PHE A 87 -0.50 -22.57 18.76
CA PHE A 87 0.96 -22.56 18.61
C PHE A 87 1.40 -22.57 17.14
N THR A 88 0.63 -23.19 16.25
CA THR A 88 0.94 -23.22 14.82
C THR A 88 0.49 -21.97 14.08
N GLN A 89 -0.67 -21.40 14.43
CA GLN A 89 -1.20 -20.22 13.76
C GLN A 89 -1.93 -19.28 14.73
N VAL A 90 -1.57 -18.00 14.67
CA VAL A 90 -2.15 -16.92 15.50
C VAL A 90 -3.68 -16.84 15.35
N ARG A 91 -4.23 -17.18 14.18
CA ARG A 91 -5.68 -17.14 13.92
C ARG A 91 -6.50 -18.07 14.82
N PHE A 92 -5.89 -19.05 15.50
CA PHE A 92 -6.61 -19.91 16.44
C PHE A 92 -6.54 -19.44 17.90
N ASN A 93 -5.86 -18.33 18.19
CA ASN A 93 -5.67 -17.83 19.56
C ASN A 93 -7.00 -17.49 20.25
N TYR A 94 -8.02 -17.08 19.51
CA TYR A 94 -9.34 -16.78 20.11
C TYR A 94 -10.05 -18.04 20.64
N TYR A 95 -9.82 -19.22 20.05
CA TYR A 95 -10.29 -20.48 20.64
C TYR A 95 -9.49 -20.83 21.89
N PHE A 96 -8.18 -20.59 21.87
CA PHE A 96 -7.30 -20.89 22.99
C PHE A 96 -7.57 -20.03 24.22
N ALA A 97 -8.08 -18.81 24.04
CA ALA A 97 -8.49 -17.94 25.14
C ALA A 97 -9.48 -18.64 26.09
N VAL A 98 -10.44 -19.43 25.57
CA VAL A 98 -11.41 -20.18 26.39
C VAL A 98 -10.73 -21.29 27.17
N VAL A 99 -9.79 -22.01 26.54
CA VAL A 99 -8.99 -23.06 27.19
C VAL A 99 -8.20 -22.49 28.37
N VAL A 100 -7.53 -21.35 28.14
CA VAL A 100 -6.76 -20.65 29.18
C VAL A 100 -7.66 -20.20 30.32
N ALA A 101 -8.83 -19.62 30.02
CA ALA A 101 -9.77 -19.17 31.05
C ALA A 101 -10.26 -20.32 31.94
N VAL A 102 -10.68 -21.44 31.34
CA VAL A 102 -11.13 -22.64 32.07
C VAL A 102 -9.98 -23.27 32.86
N GLY A 103 -8.79 -23.39 32.24
CA GLY A 103 -7.60 -23.94 32.89
C GLY A 103 -7.14 -23.11 34.09
N THR A 104 -7.19 -21.78 33.98
CA THR A 104 -6.88 -20.86 35.08
C THR A 104 -7.91 -20.98 36.21
N ALA A 105 -9.21 -21.09 35.90
CA ALA A 105 -10.23 -21.30 36.91
C ALA A 105 -10.06 -22.65 37.65
N TYR A 106 -9.78 -23.72 36.91
CA TYR A 106 -9.48 -25.03 37.50
C TYR A 106 -8.23 -24.97 38.37
N PHE A 107 -7.16 -24.32 37.90
CA PHE A 107 -5.94 -24.13 38.68
C PHE A 107 -6.20 -23.37 39.99
N LEU A 108 -7.01 -22.30 39.93
CA LEU A 108 -7.41 -21.55 41.12
C LEU A 108 -8.17 -22.43 42.11
N GLN A 109 -9.11 -23.26 41.63
CA GLN A 109 -9.82 -24.22 42.48
C GLN A 109 -8.84 -25.20 43.15
N VAL A 110 -7.94 -25.83 42.39
CA VAL A 110 -6.94 -26.75 42.93
C VAL A 110 -6.03 -26.07 43.97
N ALA A 111 -5.65 -24.81 43.74
CA ALA A 111 -4.86 -24.04 44.68
C ALA A 111 -5.63 -23.76 45.98
N LEU A 112 -6.91 -23.39 45.90
CA LEU A 112 -7.76 -23.15 47.08
C LEU A 112 -8.03 -24.44 47.86
N ASP A 113 -8.28 -25.55 47.17
CA ASP A 113 -8.45 -26.88 47.77
C ASP A 113 -7.18 -27.30 48.53
N ALA A 114 -6.00 -27.09 47.94
CA ALA A 114 -4.72 -27.40 48.57
C ALA A 114 -4.40 -26.53 49.79
N LEU A 115 -5.00 -25.33 49.87
CA LEU A 115 -4.89 -24.44 51.02
C LEU A 115 -5.98 -24.67 52.08
N GLU A 116 -6.91 -25.60 51.84
CA GLU A 116 -8.08 -25.87 52.70
C GLU A 116 -9.01 -24.64 52.90
N LEU A 117 -8.97 -23.66 51.98
CA LEU A 117 -9.71 -22.39 52.08
C LEU A 117 -11.12 -22.44 51.46
N THR A 118 -11.73 -23.62 51.40
CA THR A 118 -12.96 -23.87 50.65
C THR A 118 -14.25 -23.59 51.44
N SER A 119 -14.14 -23.19 52.71
CA SER A 119 -15.31 -22.92 53.58
C SER A 119 -15.15 -21.65 54.42
N LEU A 120 -16.27 -21.06 54.85
CA LEU A 120 -16.30 -19.86 55.69
C LEU A 120 -15.70 -20.08 57.10
N ASP A 121 -15.71 -21.32 57.60
CA ASP A 121 -15.09 -21.65 58.89
C ASP A 121 -13.57 -21.78 58.78
N ALA A 122 -13.05 -22.30 57.65
CA ALA A 122 -11.61 -22.35 57.38
C ALA A 122 -10.98 -20.95 57.23
N LEU A 123 -11.76 -19.95 56.81
CA LEU A 123 -11.30 -18.56 56.73
C LEU A 123 -11.11 -17.90 58.11
N ARG A 124 -11.65 -18.48 59.19
CA ARG A 124 -11.49 -17.95 60.56
C ARG A 124 -10.19 -18.41 61.24
N ASP A 125 -9.66 -19.56 60.83
CA ASP A 125 -8.45 -20.19 61.38
C ASP A 125 -7.27 -20.16 60.38
N ILE A 126 -7.15 -19.07 59.61
CA ILE A 126 -6.14 -18.96 58.55
C ILE A 126 -4.71 -18.81 59.12
N GLU A 127 -3.79 -19.65 58.66
CA GLU A 127 -2.38 -19.59 59.01
C GLU A 127 -1.61 -18.61 58.10
N GLY A 128 -0.54 -18.01 58.62
CA GLY A 128 0.22 -16.98 57.89
C GLY A 128 0.83 -17.46 56.56
N TRP A 129 1.20 -18.75 56.46
CA TRP A 129 1.73 -19.29 55.20
C TRP A 129 0.65 -19.51 54.14
N GLN A 130 -0.59 -19.84 54.53
CA GLN A 130 -1.72 -19.98 53.59
C GLN A 130 -2.04 -18.63 52.92
N VAL A 131 -1.97 -17.54 53.69
CA VAL A 131 -2.11 -16.17 53.16
C VAL A 131 -1.00 -15.86 52.15
N LEU A 132 0.26 -16.16 52.48
CA LEU A 132 1.39 -15.91 51.58
C LEU A 132 1.27 -16.72 50.28
N THR A 133 0.82 -17.97 50.35
CA THR A 133 0.60 -18.80 49.16
C THR A 133 -0.59 -18.32 48.33
N ALA A 134 -1.70 -17.92 48.96
CA ALA A 134 -2.83 -17.34 48.24
C ALA A 134 -2.44 -16.04 47.52
N VAL A 135 -1.67 -15.17 48.17
CA VAL A 135 -1.09 -13.97 47.55
C VAL A 135 -0.16 -14.32 46.40
N ALA A 136 0.67 -15.35 46.54
CA ALA A 136 1.55 -15.81 45.46
C ALA A 136 0.76 -16.34 44.24
N VAL A 137 -0.30 -17.13 44.47
CA VAL A 137 -1.19 -17.62 43.41
C VAL A 137 -1.90 -16.45 42.71
N PHE A 138 -2.45 -15.51 43.49
CA PHE A 138 -3.05 -14.29 42.97
C PHE A 138 -2.05 -13.47 42.13
N ALA A 139 -0.82 -13.33 42.63
CA ALA A 139 0.25 -12.62 41.94
C ALA A 139 0.62 -13.29 40.62
N VAL A 140 0.77 -14.63 40.59
CA VAL A 140 1.07 -15.38 39.36
C VAL A 140 -0.04 -15.26 38.32
N LEU A 141 -1.31 -15.24 38.74
CA LEU A 141 -2.44 -15.18 37.82
C LEU A 141 -2.72 -13.76 37.30
N LEU A 142 -2.55 -12.74 38.14
CA LEU A 142 -2.99 -11.38 37.80
C LEU A 142 -1.84 -10.44 37.43
N LEU A 143 -0.65 -10.56 38.01
CA LEU A 143 0.45 -9.66 37.65
C LEU A 143 0.79 -9.70 36.16
N PRO A 144 0.75 -10.85 35.44
CA PRO A 144 0.94 -10.86 33.99
C PRO A 144 -0.12 -10.07 33.21
N LEU A 145 -1.33 -9.88 33.76
CA LEU A 145 -2.38 -9.07 33.13
C LEU A 145 -2.12 -7.56 33.29
N PHE A 146 -1.56 -7.15 34.44
CA PHE A 146 -1.19 -5.76 34.74
C PHE A 146 0.16 -5.35 34.16
N PHE A 147 1.10 -6.29 34.12
CA PHE A 147 2.49 -6.10 33.69
C PHE A 147 2.88 -7.22 32.73
N PRO A 148 2.32 -7.24 31.51
CA PRO A 148 2.71 -8.22 30.52
C PRO A 148 4.20 -8.08 30.19
N ALA A 149 4.85 -9.21 29.93
CA ALA A 149 6.27 -9.24 29.63
C ALA A 149 6.59 -8.47 28.33
N ALA A 150 7.85 -8.05 28.18
CA ALA A 150 8.39 -7.45 26.95
C ALA A 150 7.78 -6.10 26.51
N GLY A 151 7.23 -5.32 27.45
CA GLY A 151 6.80 -3.94 27.17
C GLY A 151 5.46 -3.81 26.42
N ALA A 152 4.68 -4.89 26.36
CA ALA A 152 3.33 -4.86 25.81
C ALA A 152 2.39 -3.97 26.66
N ALA A 153 1.34 -3.45 26.02
CA ALA A 153 0.29 -2.73 26.73
C ALA A 153 -0.48 -3.70 27.65
N PRO A 154 -0.99 -3.24 28.80
CA PRO A 154 -1.86 -4.06 29.63
C PRO A 154 -3.06 -4.60 28.85
N VAL A 155 -3.52 -5.80 29.19
CA VAL A 155 -4.48 -6.57 28.37
C VAL A 155 -5.78 -5.81 28.07
N TRP A 156 -6.25 -4.96 28.98
CA TRP A 156 -7.45 -4.14 28.75
C TRP A 156 -7.22 -2.96 27.80
N VAL A 157 -5.99 -2.45 27.70
CA VAL A 157 -5.63 -1.41 26.73
C VAL A 157 -5.63 -2.02 25.33
N GLU A 158 -5.04 -3.20 25.18
CA GLU A 158 -5.04 -3.95 23.93
C GLU A 158 -6.46 -4.38 23.53
N GLY A 159 -7.27 -4.85 24.49
CA GLY A 159 -8.68 -5.17 24.22
C GLY A 159 -9.53 -3.96 23.80
N ASN A 160 -9.15 -2.75 24.24
CA ASN A 160 -9.85 -1.51 23.94
C ASN A 160 -9.29 -0.76 22.71
N SER A 161 -8.26 -1.30 22.04
CA SER A 161 -7.69 -0.74 20.81
C SER A 161 -8.45 -1.15 19.54
N SER A 162 -9.53 -1.93 19.67
CA SER A 162 -10.39 -2.31 18.57
C SER A 162 -11.17 -1.10 18.03
N SER A 163 -10.63 -0.46 17.00
CA SER A 163 -11.27 0.62 16.24
C SER A 163 -11.70 0.10 14.86
N PRO A 164 -12.75 0.67 14.25
CA PRO A 164 -12.93 0.56 12.80
C PRO A 164 -11.61 0.98 12.14
N GLY A 165 -10.99 0.07 11.39
CA GLY A 165 -9.66 0.26 10.79
C GLY A 165 -9.70 1.23 9.60
N SER A 166 -9.00 0.90 8.52
CA SER A 166 -8.93 1.80 7.35
C SER A 166 -10.24 1.99 6.61
N VAL A 167 -11.28 1.20 6.92
CA VAL A 167 -12.63 1.39 6.40
C VAL A 167 -13.14 2.82 6.60
N VAL A 168 -12.75 3.50 7.69
CA VAL A 168 -13.18 4.88 7.96
C VAL A 168 -12.62 5.87 6.94
N GLN A 169 -11.45 5.58 6.36
CA GLN A 169 -10.87 6.42 5.31
C GLN A 169 -11.39 6.04 3.92
N TRP A 170 -11.81 4.79 3.73
CA TRP A 170 -12.41 4.30 2.48
C TRP A 170 -13.90 4.68 2.34
N ASP A 171 -14.61 4.87 3.45
CA ASP A 171 -16.08 5.05 3.47
C ASP A 171 -16.54 6.23 2.59
N GLU A 172 -15.77 7.31 2.51
CA GLU A 172 -16.06 8.46 1.64
C GLU A 172 -16.12 8.05 0.16
N SER A 173 -15.08 7.40 -0.37
CA SER A 173 -15.07 6.96 -1.76
C SER A 173 -16.07 5.84 -2.06
N LEU A 174 -16.36 4.98 -1.07
CA LEU A 174 -17.35 3.92 -1.23
C LEU A 174 -18.77 4.49 -1.28
N GLN A 175 -19.08 5.50 -0.46
CA GLN A 175 -20.35 6.23 -0.53
C GLN A 175 -20.46 7.02 -1.83
N TRP A 176 -19.41 7.74 -2.22
CA TRP A 176 -19.35 8.41 -3.52
C TRP A 176 -19.62 7.42 -4.66
N MET A 177 -18.98 6.25 -4.66
CA MET A 177 -19.23 5.24 -5.69
C MET A 177 -20.69 4.75 -5.66
N ASN A 178 -21.28 4.55 -4.49
CA ASN A 178 -22.69 4.15 -4.38
C ASN A 178 -23.63 5.19 -5.02
N ASP A 179 -23.39 6.47 -4.75
CA ASP A 179 -24.25 7.59 -5.12
C ASP A 179 -24.01 8.11 -6.55
N GLU A 180 -22.76 8.07 -7.02
CA GLU A 180 -22.29 8.80 -8.22
C GLU A 180 -21.84 7.88 -9.37
N THR A 181 -22.09 6.57 -9.26
CA THR A 181 -21.94 5.61 -10.38
C THR A 181 -23.24 4.85 -10.63
N PRO A 182 -23.48 4.32 -11.85
CA PRO A 182 -24.68 3.53 -12.16
C PRO A 182 -24.77 2.28 -11.28
N ALA A 183 -25.97 1.78 -10.97
CA ALA A 183 -26.06 0.48 -10.32
C ALA A 183 -25.61 -0.64 -11.29
N PRO A 184 -25.09 -1.79 -10.79
CA PRO A 184 -24.81 -2.93 -11.67
C PRO A 184 -26.09 -3.37 -12.40
N GLY A 185 -26.04 -3.38 -13.74
CA GLY A 185 -27.18 -3.62 -14.62
C GLY A 185 -27.78 -2.36 -15.26
N GLU A 186 -27.25 -1.17 -14.94
CA GLU A 186 -27.72 0.12 -15.46
C GLU A 186 -26.62 0.91 -16.21
N LEU A 187 -25.39 0.39 -16.27
CA LEU A 187 -24.28 1.05 -16.99
C LEU A 187 -24.64 1.22 -18.47
N GLU A 188 -24.30 2.37 -19.04
CA GLU A 188 -24.52 2.75 -20.44
C GLU A 188 -26.00 2.69 -20.87
N GLY A 189 -26.91 2.86 -19.90
CA GLY A 189 -28.35 2.93 -20.13
C GLY A 189 -29.05 1.57 -20.21
N ALA A 190 -28.39 0.50 -19.76
CA ALA A 190 -29.03 -0.80 -19.56
C ALA A 190 -30.20 -0.71 -18.57
N ASP A 191 -31.17 -1.62 -18.68
CA ASP A 191 -32.40 -1.66 -17.88
C ASP A 191 -32.58 -3.06 -17.24
N ASP A 192 -31.51 -3.60 -16.66
CA ASP A 192 -31.52 -4.89 -15.95
C ASP A 192 -30.83 -4.80 -14.56
N PRO A 193 -31.31 -3.91 -13.67
CA PRO A 193 -30.66 -3.64 -12.39
C PRO A 193 -30.62 -4.89 -11.50
N MET A 194 -29.43 -5.17 -10.95
CA MET A 194 -29.24 -6.27 -10.01
C MET A 194 -29.73 -5.92 -8.61
N GLU A 195 -30.51 -6.82 -8.01
CA GLU A 195 -30.93 -6.70 -6.61
C GLU A 195 -29.80 -7.13 -5.65
N LEU A 196 -29.28 -6.23 -4.81
CA LEU A 196 -28.23 -6.56 -3.84
C LEU A 196 -28.60 -7.72 -2.89
N TYR A 197 -29.87 -7.75 -2.45
CA TYR A 197 -30.41 -8.82 -1.58
C TYR A 197 -31.32 -9.80 -2.34
N GLY A 198 -31.17 -9.85 -3.66
CA GLY A 198 -31.90 -10.76 -4.53
C GLY A 198 -31.55 -12.23 -4.29
N THR A 199 -32.29 -13.11 -4.96
CA THR A 199 -31.98 -14.55 -4.97
C THR A 199 -31.41 -14.94 -6.32
N TYR A 200 -30.17 -15.41 -6.32
CA TYR A 200 -29.45 -15.82 -7.52
C TYR A 200 -29.24 -17.33 -7.52
N GLU A 201 -29.47 -17.98 -8.67
CA GLU A 201 -29.17 -19.40 -8.83
C GLU A 201 -27.66 -19.58 -8.96
N ARG A 202 -27.11 -20.55 -8.22
CA ARG A 202 -25.69 -20.89 -8.34
C ARG A 202 -25.47 -21.65 -9.65
N PRO A 203 -24.65 -21.15 -10.59
CA PRO A 203 -24.33 -21.83 -11.84
C PRO A 203 -23.64 -23.18 -11.60
N ALA A 204 -23.78 -24.11 -12.56
CA ALA A 204 -23.27 -25.48 -12.43
C ALA A 204 -21.74 -25.57 -12.61
N ASP A 205 -21.19 -24.74 -13.47
CA ASP A 205 -19.77 -24.47 -13.68
C ASP A 205 -19.18 -23.51 -12.64
N GLY A 206 -20.05 -22.76 -11.95
CA GLY A 206 -19.67 -21.80 -10.92
C GLY A 206 -19.31 -20.41 -11.47
N ASP A 207 -19.51 -20.19 -12.77
CA ASP A 207 -19.31 -18.90 -13.42
C ASP A 207 -20.67 -18.22 -13.62
N PHE A 208 -20.86 -17.05 -13.02
CA PHE A 208 -22.14 -16.37 -13.00
C PHE A 208 -22.22 -15.42 -14.19
N GLU A 209 -23.14 -15.71 -15.11
CA GLU A 209 -23.44 -14.84 -16.26
C GLU A 209 -24.11 -13.55 -15.74
N TYR A 210 -23.35 -12.45 -15.74
CA TYR A 210 -23.88 -11.16 -15.32
C TYR A 210 -24.76 -10.55 -16.44
N PRO A 211 -25.81 -9.78 -16.07
CA PRO A 211 -26.66 -9.11 -17.05
C PRO A 211 -25.93 -7.96 -17.76
N GLU A 212 -26.49 -7.50 -18.87
CA GLU A 212 -26.02 -6.31 -19.58
C GLU A 212 -25.99 -5.09 -18.64
N GLY A 213 -24.94 -4.27 -18.72
CA GLY A 213 -24.74 -3.11 -17.85
C GLY A 213 -24.25 -3.45 -16.44
N ALA A 214 -24.03 -4.71 -16.09
CA ALA A 214 -23.26 -5.09 -14.91
C ALA A 214 -21.76 -4.87 -15.15
N TYR A 215 -21.02 -4.54 -14.10
CA TYR A 215 -19.60 -4.24 -14.20
C TYR A 215 -18.84 -4.59 -12.92
N GLY A 216 -17.55 -4.83 -13.08
CA GLY A 216 -16.60 -5.11 -11.99
C GLY A 216 -15.92 -3.86 -11.43
N VAL A 217 -15.50 -3.94 -10.17
CA VAL A 217 -14.63 -2.99 -9.48
C VAL A 217 -13.34 -3.70 -9.06
N GLN A 218 -12.24 -3.37 -9.70
CA GLN A 218 -10.93 -3.93 -9.42
C GLN A 218 -10.25 -3.20 -8.26
N SER A 219 -9.78 -3.95 -7.28
CA SER A 219 -8.94 -3.46 -6.19
C SER A 219 -8.14 -4.62 -5.58
N TRP A 220 -7.38 -4.38 -4.51
CA TRP A 220 -6.79 -5.47 -3.74
C TRP A 220 -7.85 -6.26 -2.99
N TRP A 221 -7.65 -7.58 -2.85
CA TRP A 221 -8.66 -8.50 -2.32
C TRP A 221 -9.13 -8.17 -0.89
N ASP A 222 -8.30 -7.49 -0.08
CA ASP A 222 -8.65 -6.99 1.26
C ASP A 222 -9.94 -6.14 1.27
N TYR A 223 -10.22 -5.42 0.17
CA TYR A 223 -11.24 -4.37 0.12
C TYR A 223 -12.58 -4.83 -0.47
N GLY A 224 -12.65 -6.05 -1.04
CA GLY A 224 -13.84 -6.52 -1.76
C GLY A 224 -15.12 -6.51 -0.92
N HIS A 225 -15.06 -6.89 0.36
CA HIS A 225 -16.25 -6.81 1.22
C HIS A 225 -16.75 -5.37 1.42
N TRP A 226 -15.87 -4.38 1.45
CA TRP A 226 -16.28 -2.98 1.59
C TRP A 226 -16.91 -2.47 0.30
N ILE A 227 -16.34 -2.82 -0.86
CA ILE A 227 -16.94 -2.54 -2.17
C ILE A 227 -18.36 -3.12 -2.25
N THR A 228 -18.56 -4.39 -1.90
CA THR A 228 -19.90 -4.99 -1.90
C THR A 228 -20.85 -4.35 -0.89
N THR A 229 -20.41 -4.11 0.35
CA THR A 229 -21.33 -3.74 1.44
C THR A 229 -21.55 -2.24 1.63
N ARG A 230 -20.67 -1.40 1.07
CA ARG A 230 -20.72 0.06 1.20
C ARG A 230 -20.94 0.75 -0.14
N ALA A 231 -20.27 0.31 -1.20
CA ALA A 231 -20.50 0.84 -2.54
C ALA A 231 -21.66 0.11 -3.25
N GLU A 232 -22.05 -1.07 -2.79
CA GLU A 232 -23.05 -1.92 -3.46
C GLU A 232 -22.66 -2.21 -4.92
N ARG A 233 -21.36 -2.44 -5.15
CA ARG A 233 -20.78 -2.83 -6.45
C ARG A 233 -20.12 -4.21 -6.37
N ILE A 234 -19.82 -4.79 -7.53
CA ILE A 234 -19.26 -6.14 -7.66
C ILE A 234 -17.72 -6.06 -7.63
N PRO A 235 -17.05 -6.55 -6.58
CA PRO A 235 -15.58 -6.54 -6.55
C PRO A 235 -15.01 -7.70 -7.37
N ASN A 236 -13.93 -7.44 -8.12
CA ASN A 236 -13.24 -8.50 -8.87
C ASN A 236 -12.53 -9.50 -7.95
N ALA A 237 -12.10 -9.07 -6.76
CA ALA A 237 -11.43 -9.90 -5.76
C ALA A 237 -11.92 -9.59 -4.34
N ASN A 238 -11.88 -10.58 -3.43
CA ASN A 238 -12.49 -10.44 -2.11
C ASN A 238 -11.74 -11.11 -0.95
N PRO A 239 -12.07 -10.78 0.32
CA PRO A 239 -11.43 -11.29 1.54
C PRO A 239 -11.42 -12.82 1.73
N PHE A 240 -12.17 -13.58 0.93
CA PHE A 240 -12.03 -15.05 0.88
C PHE A 240 -10.78 -15.50 0.10
N GLN A 241 -9.95 -14.55 -0.36
CA GLN A 241 -8.80 -14.74 -1.24
C GLN A 241 -9.18 -15.24 -2.63
N GLN A 242 -10.45 -15.10 -3.00
CA GLN A 242 -10.88 -15.32 -4.37
C GLN A 242 -10.30 -14.21 -5.24
N ASN A 243 -9.72 -14.63 -6.38
CA ASN A 243 -9.09 -13.78 -7.38
C ASN A 243 -7.92 -12.91 -6.86
N ALA A 244 -7.26 -13.33 -5.77
CA ALA A 244 -6.12 -12.58 -5.22
C ALA A 244 -4.89 -12.57 -6.14
N GLY A 245 -4.68 -13.64 -6.93
CA GLY A 245 -3.62 -13.71 -7.94
C GLY A 245 -3.91 -12.80 -9.11
N GLU A 246 -5.12 -12.88 -9.64
CA GLU A 246 -5.62 -12.08 -10.75
C GLU A 246 -5.63 -10.58 -10.41
N ALA A 247 -5.99 -10.22 -9.16
CA ALA A 247 -5.85 -8.85 -8.68
C ALA A 247 -4.38 -8.41 -8.58
N ALA A 248 -3.46 -9.30 -8.18
CA ALA A 248 -2.04 -8.98 -8.15
C ALA A 248 -1.50 -8.77 -9.56
N ASP A 249 -1.87 -9.64 -10.50
CA ASP A 249 -1.47 -9.57 -11.90
C ASP A 249 -1.92 -8.26 -12.54
N TYR A 250 -3.17 -7.84 -12.29
CA TYR A 250 -3.66 -6.54 -12.76
C TYR A 250 -2.91 -5.36 -12.12
N LEU A 251 -2.77 -5.35 -10.79
CA LEU A 251 -2.19 -4.21 -10.07
C LEU A 251 -0.71 -4.01 -10.37
N LEU A 252 -0.01 -5.09 -10.71
CA LEU A 252 1.42 -5.10 -11.03
C LEU A 252 1.70 -5.15 -12.53
N ALA A 253 0.69 -5.23 -13.40
CA ALA A 253 0.87 -5.24 -14.84
C ALA A 253 1.79 -4.09 -15.29
N PRO A 254 2.81 -4.35 -16.13
CA PRO A 254 3.81 -3.37 -16.55
C PRO A 254 3.31 -2.43 -17.66
N SER A 255 2.19 -2.73 -18.30
CA SER A 255 1.60 -1.92 -19.36
C SER A 255 0.07 -1.91 -19.26
N GLU A 256 -0.56 -0.96 -19.96
CA GLU A 256 -2.03 -0.87 -20.00
C GLU A 256 -2.65 -2.04 -20.77
N GLU A 257 -1.97 -2.48 -21.85
CA GLU A 257 -2.36 -3.65 -22.64
C GLU A 257 -2.37 -4.92 -21.78
N GLU A 258 -1.30 -5.18 -21.02
CA GLU A 258 -1.22 -6.36 -20.15
C GLU A 258 -2.25 -6.29 -19.01
N ALA A 259 -2.49 -5.09 -18.45
CA ALA A 259 -3.56 -4.89 -17.47
C ALA A 259 -4.95 -5.22 -18.05
N ALA A 260 -5.22 -4.82 -19.30
CA ALA A 260 -6.45 -5.13 -19.99
C ALA A 260 -6.59 -6.64 -20.30
N GLU A 261 -5.50 -7.31 -20.71
CA GLU A 261 -5.47 -8.76 -20.92
C GLU A 261 -5.78 -9.52 -19.63
N VAL A 262 -5.23 -9.08 -18.49
CA VAL A 262 -5.54 -9.69 -17.20
C VAL A 262 -7.03 -9.59 -16.91
N LEU A 263 -7.63 -8.40 -17.02
CA LEU A 263 -9.07 -8.23 -16.81
C LEU A 263 -9.89 -9.13 -17.75
N ALA A 264 -9.58 -9.12 -19.05
CA ALA A 264 -10.23 -9.97 -20.05
C ALA A 264 -10.15 -11.47 -19.74
N SER A 265 -9.10 -11.90 -19.05
CA SER A 265 -8.86 -13.31 -18.72
C SER A 265 -9.58 -13.78 -17.44
N GLN A 266 -10.08 -12.86 -16.60
CA GLN A 266 -10.69 -13.20 -15.30
C GLN A 266 -12.04 -13.92 -15.46
N SER A 267 -12.86 -13.50 -16.43
CA SER A 267 -14.15 -14.12 -16.77
C SER A 267 -14.59 -13.70 -18.18
N THR A 268 -15.72 -14.24 -18.66
CA THR A 268 -16.32 -13.83 -19.94
C THR A 268 -16.64 -12.34 -19.97
N GLU A 269 -17.10 -11.81 -18.82
CA GLU A 269 -17.43 -10.41 -18.53
C GLU A 269 -16.23 -9.63 -17.97
N GLY A 270 -15.03 -10.21 -17.95
CA GLY A 270 -13.87 -9.58 -17.30
C GLY A 270 -13.50 -8.22 -17.91
N ASN A 271 -13.75 -8.06 -19.21
CA ASN A 271 -13.63 -6.79 -19.94
C ASN A 271 -14.64 -5.72 -19.51
N ASP A 272 -15.70 -6.10 -18.79
CA ASP A 272 -16.73 -5.21 -18.27
C ASP A 272 -16.33 -4.65 -16.89
N THR A 273 -15.09 -4.87 -16.44
CA THR A 273 -14.53 -4.15 -15.30
C THR A 273 -14.46 -2.66 -15.62
N ARG A 274 -15.27 -1.85 -14.91
CA ARG A 274 -15.42 -0.42 -15.17
C ARG A 274 -14.61 0.46 -14.22
N TYR A 275 -14.39 0.04 -12.99
CA TYR A 275 -13.71 0.89 -11.99
C TYR A 275 -12.51 0.22 -11.35
N VAL A 276 -11.57 1.04 -10.91
CA VAL A 276 -10.39 0.62 -10.16
C VAL A 276 -10.24 1.50 -8.92
N MET A 277 -10.10 0.89 -7.75
CA MET A 277 -9.85 1.62 -6.51
C MET A 277 -8.46 1.29 -5.96
N VAL A 278 -7.63 2.31 -5.75
CA VAL A 278 -6.27 2.17 -5.23
C VAL A 278 -6.10 3.08 -4.03
N ASP A 279 -5.58 2.55 -2.91
CA ASP A 279 -5.17 3.34 -1.76
C ASP A 279 -3.65 3.51 -1.67
N TRP A 280 -3.24 4.47 -0.85
CA TRP A 280 -1.82 4.75 -0.64
C TRP A 280 -1.04 3.57 -0.04
N GLN A 281 -1.72 2.66 0.68
CA GLN A 281 -1.10 1.51 1.31
C GLN A 281 -0.69 0.47 0.27
N MET A 282 -1.56 0.23 -0.73
CA MET A 282 -1.26 -0.62 -1.90
C MET A 282 -0.05 -0.09 -2.66
N ALA A 283 0.00 1.24 -2.87
CA ALA A 283 1.10 1.85 -3.60
C ALA A 283 2.41 1.96 -2.79
N SER A 284 2.39 1.78 -1.46
CA SER A 284 3.58 2.01 -0.61
C SER A 284 4.37 0.72 -0.31
N PRO A 285 5.67 0.64 -0.69
CA PRO A 285 6.59 -0.46 -0.33
C PRO A 285 6.72 -0.73 1.16
N ASN A 286 6.44 0.27 1.99
CA ASN A 286 6.51 0.21 3.45
C ASN A 286 5.15 -0.10 4.09
N SER A 287 4.16 -0.51 3.27
CA SER A 287 2.82 -0.90 3.70
C SER A 287 2.39 -2.20 3.00
N LYS A 288 1.43 -2.17 2.06
CA LYS A 288 0.82 -3.36 1.47
C LYS A 288 1.39 -3.76 0.11
N PHE A 289 2.19 -2.92 -0.56
CA PHE A 289 2.73 -3.18 -1.90
C PHE A 289 3.36 -4.58 -2.08
N ASN A 290 4.09 -5.06 -1.08
CA ASN A 290 4.80 -6.36 -1.18
C ASN A 290 3.84 -7.57 -1.17
N ALA A 291 2.59 -7.39 -0.74
CA ALA A 291 1.62 -8.48 -0.71
C ALA A 291 1.21 -8.92 -2.13
N PRO A 292 0.76 -8.04 -3.04
CA PRO A 292 0.57 -8.37 -4.46
C PRO A 292 1.74 -9.12 -5.09
N VAL A 293 2.99 -8.72 -4.82
CA VAL A 293 4.18 -9.38 -5.39
C VAL A 293 4.28 -10.86 -5.01
N THR A 294 3.71 -11.26 -3.87
CA THR A 294 3.70 -12.69 -3.44
C THR A 294 2.64 -13.52 -4.18
N PHE A 295 1.59 -12.87 -4.70
CA PHE A 295 0.49 -13.50 -5.44
C PHE A 295 0.66 -13.38 -6.95
N TYR A 296 1.58 -12.52 -7.40
CA TYR A 296 1.88 -12.27 -8.81
C TYR A 296 2.32 -13.55 -9.52
N SER A 297 1.80 -13.79 -10.72
CA SER A 297 2.10 -14.98 -11.52
C SER A 297 3.45 -14.89 -12.25
N GLY A 298 3.99 -13.68 -12.38
CA GLY A 298 5.32 -13.44 -12.93
C GLY A 298 6.47 -13.97 -12.04
N ASN A 299 7.70 -13.84 -12.52
CA ASN A 299 8.90 -14.33 -11.81
C ASN A 299 9.51 -13.26 -10.90
N GLU A 300 8.96 -12.06 -10.91
CA GLU A 300 9.45 -10.92 -10.15
C GLU A 300 9.27 -11.12 -8.65
N THR A 301 10.29 -10.70 -7.93
CA THR A 301 10.35 -10.69 -6.48
C THR A 301 10.24 -9.26 -5.98
N VAL A 302 10.07 -9.08 -4.67
CA VAL A 302 10.03 -7.74 -4.06
C VAL A 302 11.27 -6.89 -4.41
N ASN A 303 12.43 -7.53 -4.63
CA ASN A 303 13.67 -6.85 -4.97
C ASN A 303 13.68 -6.29 -6.40
N ASP A 304 12.87 -6.84 -7.31
CA ASP A 304 12.75 -6.36 -8.69
C ASP A 304 11.96 -5.04 -8.77
N PHE A 305 11.16 -4.74 -7.73
CA PHE A 305 10.43 -3.48 -7.58
C PHE A 305 11.15 -2.49 -6.65
N ASN A 306 11.79 -3.00 -5.60
CA ASN A 306 12.38 -2.18 -4.54
C ASN A 306 13.78 -2.67 -4.17
N GLU A 307 14.77 -1.80 -4.25
CA GLU A 307 16.13 -2.12 -3.87
C GLU A 307 16.51 -1.43 -2.55
N LEU A 308 17.47 -2.01 -1.83
CA LEU A 308 18.01 -1.45 -0.59
C LEU A 308 19.44 -0.96 -0.78
N LEU A 309 19.65 0.32 -0.51
CA LEU A 309 20.96 0.91 -0.33
C LEU A 309 21.35 0.79 1.13
N TYR A 310 22.59 0.38 1.38
CA TYR A 310 23.16 0.21 2.71
C TYR A 310 24.15 1.32 3.04
N GLU A 311 24.37 1.55 4.33
CA GLU A 311 25.50 2.35 4.79
C GLU A 311 26.48 1.49 5.57
N ARG A 312 27.75 1.90 5.53
CA ARG A 312 28.82 1.31 6.31
C ARG A 312 28.83 1.92 7.71
N VAL A 313 28.63 1.13 8.75
CA VAL A 313 28.65 1.57 10.14
C VAL A 313 29.99 1.15 10.76
N GLN A 314 30.77 2.11 11.27
CA GLN A 314 32.02 1.79 11.95
C GLN A 314 31.76 1.13 13.31
N GLY A 315 32.42 0.01 13.59
CA GLY A 315 32.40 -0.63 14.91
C GLY A 315 33.20 0.19 15.93
N GLN A 316 32.76 0.21 17.19
CA GLN A 316 33.59 0.78 18.27
C GLN A 316 34.88 -0.04 18.43
N ASN A 317 36.00 0.65 18.68
CA ASN A 317 37.31 0.04 18.98
C ASN A 317 37.89 -0.88 17.88
N GLY A 318 37.75 -0.53 16.60
CA GLY A 318 38.46 -1.22 15.50
C GLY A 318 37.95 -2.63 15.19
N GLN A 319 36.76 -3.01 15.67
CA GLN A 319 36.04 -4.19 15.19
C GLN A 319 35.44 -3.91 13.80
N GLN A 320 35.30 -4.96 12.98
CA GLN A 320 34.70 -4.86 11.65
C GLN A 320 33.35 -4.15 11.73
N GLY A 321 33.22 -3.09 10.93
CA GLY A 321 31.98 -2.35 10.80
C GLY A 321 30.85 -3.20 10.23
N GLY A 322 29.62 -2.90 10.64
CA GLY A 322 28.42 -3.53 10.11
C GLY A 322 27.84 -2.79 8.91
N LEU A 323 26.85 -3.40 8.28
CA LEU A 323 26.00 -2.75 7.28
C LEU A 323 24.64 -2.46 7.89
N ARG A 324 24.09 -1.29 7.61
CA ARG A 324 22.73 -0.92 8.02
C ARG A 324 21.93 -0.45 6.81
N PRO A 325 20.66 -0.85 6.64
CA PRO A 325 19.79 -0.28 5.62
C PRO A 325 19.75 1.24 5.71
N ALA A 326 19.95 1.91 4.58
CA ALA A 326 20.04 3.36 4.50
C ALA A 326 18.84 3.98 3.80
N LEU A 327 18.52 3.49 2.61
CA LEU A 327 17.45 4.00 1.76
C LEU A 327 16.85 2.83 0.97
N GLN A 328 15.53 2.76 0.87
CA GLN A 328 14.87 1.89 -0.09
C GLN A 328 14.59 2.71 -1.35
N THR A 329 15.02 2.21 -2.50
CA THR A 329 14.88 2.83 -3.82
C THR A 329 13.91 2.04 -4.67
N ARG A 330 13.41 2.66 -5.74
CA ARG A 330 12.45 2.05 -6.67
C ARG A 330 13.12 1.79 -7.98
N THR A 331 12.80 0.65 -8.58
CA THR A 331 13.22 0.34 -9.94
C THR A 331 12.20 0.90 -10.93
N GLN A 332 12.55 0.90 -12.21
CA GLN A 332 11.60 1.21 -13.27
C GLN A 332 10.35 0.31 -13.20
N ARG A 333 10.52 -0.99 -12.90
CA ARG A 333 9.44 -1.97 -12.78
C ARG A 333 8.37 -1.58 -11.74
N TYR A 334 8.76 -0.89 -10.67
CA TYR A 334 7.82 -0.30 -9.71
C TYR A 334 6.97 0.81 -10.35
N HIS A 335 7.58 1.70 -11.12
CA HIS A 335 6.88 2.80 -11.78
C HIS A 335 5.95 2.33 -12.90
N GLU A 336 6.33 1.24 -13.58
CA GLU A 336 5.53 0.59 -14.64
C GLU A 336 4.28 -0.13 -14.09
N SER A 337 4.23 -0.45 -12.80
CA SER A 337 3.09 -1.16 -12.21
C SER A 337 1.80 -0.35 -12.36
N GLN A 338 0.74 -0.96 -12.88
CA GLN A 338 -0.56 -0.32 -13.14
C GLN A 338 -1.08 0.48 -11.94
N MET A 339 -1.01 -0.05 -10.73
CA MET A 339 -1.49 0.67 -9.54
C MET A 339 -0.67 1.93 -9.21
N ILE A 340 0.61 1.98 -9.62
CA ILE A 340 1.47 3.15 -9.43
C ILE A 340 1.21 4.20 -10.52
N ARG A 341 1.05 3.78 -11.77
CA ARG A 341 0.61 4.65 -12.89
C ARG A 341 -0.70 5.35 -12.57
N LEU A 342 -1.65 4.60 -11.98
CA LEU A 342 -2.92 5.16 -11.49
C LEU A 342 -2.71 6.04 -10.25
N TYR A 343 -2.23 5.48 -9.13
CA TYR A 343 -2.27 6.18 -7.84
C TYR A 343 -1.34 7.39 -7.76
N GLN A 344 -0.11 7.28 -8.27
CA GLN A 344 0.89 8.33 -8.14
C GLN A 344 0.81 9.36 -9.28
N HIS A 345 0.42 8.92 -10.48
CA HIS A 345 0.51 9.71 -11.70
C HIS A 345 -0.86 9.99 -12.36
N TYR A 346 -1.96 9.49 -11.77
CA TYR A 346 -3.32 9.72 -12.27
C TYR A 346 -3.54 9.25 -13.72
N GLY A 347 -2.73 8.29 -14.17
CA GLY A 347 -2.69 7.85 -15.57
C GLY A 347 -1.89 8.76 -16.51
N SER A 348 -1.30 9.86 -16.04
CA SER A 348 -0.45 10.72 -16.87
C SER A 348 0.85 10.04 -17.26
N ALA A 349 1.39 10.41 -18.43
CA ALA A 349 2.78 10.16 -18.77
C ALA A 349 3.72 10.84 -17.76
N VAL A 350 4.89 10.26 -17.57
CA VAL A 350 5.90 10.74 -16.61
C VAL A 350 7.26 10.72 -17.28
N GLU A 351 7.81 11.91 -17.51
CA GLU A 351 9.20 12.10 -17.91
C GLU A 351 10.16 11.82 -16.73
N PRO A 352 11.35 11.24 -16.98
CA PRO A 352 12.38 11.19 -15.97
C PRO A 352 12.91 12.60 -15.66
N ASP A 353 13.17 12.87 -14.38
CA ASP A 353 13.85 14.10 -13.95
C ASP A 353 15.38 13.92 -14.06
N PRO A 354 16.18 14.98 -14.29
CA PRO A 354 17.64 14.92 -14.29
C PRO A 354 18.20 14.81 -12.87
N VAL A 355 17.73 13.83 -12.11
CA VAL A 355 18.19 13.50 -10.76
C VAL A 355 18.84 12.13 -10.78
N VAL A 356 20.08 12.08 -10.32
CA VAL A 356 20.88 10.87 -10.26
C VAL A 356 20.97 10.39 -8.81
N LEU A 357 20.79 9.09 -8.64
CA LEU A 357 21.15 8.35 -7.44
C LEU A 357 22.50 7.65 -7.67
N ASP A 358 23.44 7.88 -6.76
CA ASP A 358 24.81 7.35 -6.80
C ASP A 358 25.04 6.35 -5.65
N TRP A 359 25.77 5.27 -5.92
CA TRP A 359 26.16 4.26 -4.95
C TRP A 359 27.46 3.56 -5.36
N GLU A 360 28.14 2.95 -4.39
CA GLU A 360 29.29 2.08 -4.65
C GLU A 360 28.86 0.60 -4.56
N PRO A 361 29.29 -0.28 -5.48
CA PRO A 361 29.07 -1.71 -5.34
C PRO A 361 29.98 -2.29 -4.26
N GLN A 362 29.46 -3.20 -3.43
CA GLN A 362 30.24 -3.92 -2.44
C GLN A 362 29.78 -5.37 -2.34
N THR A 363 30.69 -6.33 -2.33
CA THR A 363 30.37 -7.73 -2.03
C THR A 363 30.25 -7.94 -0.52
N ALA A 364 29.14 -8.52 -0.07
CA ALA A 364 28.87 -8.90 1.31
C ALA A 364 28.62 -10.41 1.43
N GLN A 365 28.82 -10.98 2.63
CA GLN A 365 28.48 -12.37 2.91
C GLN A 365 27.18 -12.47 3.71
N THR A 366 26.27 -13.30 3.25
CA THR A 366 25.03 -13.64 3.97
C THR A 366 25.32 -14.54 5.17
N GLN A 367 24.34 -14.72 6.06
CA GLN A 367 24.48 -15.63 7.21
C GLN A 367 24.69 -17.10 6.79
N SER A 368 24.26 -17.48 5.59
CA SER A 368 24.48 -18.81 5.00
C SER A 368 25.87 -18.96 4.35
N GLY A 369 26.68 -17.89 4.32
CA GLY A 369 28.02 -17.88 3.73
C GLY A 369 28.07 -17.61 2.22
N GLU A 370 26.94 -17.25 1.62
CA GLU A 370 26.84 -16.87 0.21
C GLU A 370 27.36 -15.44 0.01
N GLN A 371 28.04 -15.18 -1.12
CA GLN A 371 28.49 -13.84 -1.49
C GLN A 371 27.43 -13.17 -2.35
N VAL A 372 27.01 -11.97 -1.96
CA VAL A 372 26.03 -11.16 -2.67
C VAL A 372 26.58 -9.75 -2.88
N ASP A 373 26.33 -9.18 -4.05
CA ASP A 373 26.67 -7.79 -4.31
C ASP A 373 25.55 -6.88 -3.82
N ILE A 374 25.93 -5.84 -3.07
CA ILE A 374 25.02 -4.87 -2.46
C ILE A 374 25.39 -3.45 -2.88
N LYS A 375 24.38 -2.59 -2.94
CA LYS A 375 24.54 -1.15 -3.17
C LYS A 375 24.81 -0.47 -1.83
N VAL A 376 25.93 0.22 -1.69
CA VAL A 376 26.27 0.98 -0.49
C VAL A 376 26.42 2.46 -0.82
N LEU A 377 26.02 3.33 0.11
CA LEU A 377 26.17 4.77 -0.07
C LEU A 377 27.63 5.14 -0.37
N PRO A 378 27.84 6.13 -1.25
CA PRO A 378 29.18 6.56 -1.62
C PRO A 378 29.92 7.11 -0.40
N SER A 379 31.23 6.87 -0.35
CA SER A 379 32.09 7.29 0.77
C SER A 379 32.36 8.79 0.78
N GLU A 380 32.30 9.42 -0.41
CA GLU A 380 32.47 10.84 -0.65
C GLU A 380 31.31 11.35 -1.53
N GLY A 381 30.88 12.59 -1.34
CA GLY A 381 29.79 13.19 -2.12
C GLY A 381 28.39 12.97 -1.53
N GLN A 382 27.38 13.48 -2.24
CA GLN A 382 25.98 13.30 -1.90
C GLN A 382 25.40 12.16 -2.75
N PRO A 383 24.62 11.23 -2.16
CA PRO A 383 24.06 10.10 -2.90
C PRO A 383 22.99 10.51 -3.91
N VAL A 384 22.42 11.72 -3.80
CA VAL A 384 21.39 12.22 -4.71
C VAL A 384 21.79 13.59 -5.21
N GLN A 385 21.79 13.78 -6.53
CA GLN A 385 22.25 15.01 -7.19
C GLN A 385 21.33 15.38 -8.35
N ARG A 386 21.00 16.67 -8.50
CA ARG A 386 20.26 17.20 -9.66
C ARG A 386 21.24 17.79 -10.67
N PHE A 387 21.00 17.53 -11.95
CA PHE A 387 21.73 18.04 -13.10
C PHE A 387 20.88 19.05 -13.88
N ASP A 388 21.53 19.81 -14.77
CA ASP A 388 20.88 20.85 -15.57
C ASP A 388 19.87 20.28 -16.58
N ASN A 389 20.13 19.07 -17.10
CA ASN A 389 19.27 18.38 -18.07
C ASN A 389 19.56 16.86 -18.08
N LEU A 390 18.68 16.10 -18.72
CA LEU A 390 18.78 14.65 -18.81
C LEU A 390 20.05 14.19 -19.54
N SER A 391 20.51 14.91 -20.57
CA SER A 391 21.75 14.55 -21.27
C SER A 391 22.98 14.60 -20.36
N ALA A 392 23.09 15.63 -19.51
CA ALA A 392 24.15 15.75 -18.52
C ALA A 392 24.06 14.65 -17.44
N ALA A 393 22.86 14.34 -16.97
CA ALA A 393 22.63 13.23 -16.03
C ALA A 393 23.05 11.87 -16.62
N ARG A 394 22.68 11.61 -17.89
CA ARG A 394 23.08 10.40 -18.62
C ARG A 394 24.59 10.30 -18.78
N SER A 395 25.25 11.39 -19.17
CA SER A 395 26.72 11.42 -19.26
C SER A 395 27.40 11.14 -17.92
N TYR A 396 26.87 11.66 -16.80
CA TYR A 396 27.41 11.35 -15.47
C TYR A 396 27.24 9.86 -15.12
N VAL A 397 26.06 9.29 -15.34
CA VAL A 397 25.78 7.88 -15.07
C VAL A 397 26.69 6.96 -15.89
N GLU A 398 26.92 7.29 -17.16
CA GLU A 398 27.85 6.57 -18.03
C GLU A 398 29.32 6.67 -17.58
N GLU A 399 29.73 7.81 -17.02
CA GLU A 399 31.10 8.04 -16.53
C GLU A 399 31.37 7.37 -15.17
N ASP A 400 30.42 7.46 -14.23
CA ASP A 400 30.55 6.89 -12.89
C ASP A 400 30.53 5.34 -12.92
N GLY A 401 29.62 4.76 -13.71
CA GLY A 401 29.50 3.31 -13.89
C GLY A 401 28.77 2.58 -12.76
N SER A 402 28.36 3.27 -11.69
CA SER A 402 27.56 2.73 -10.59
C SER A 402 26.38 3.60 -10.17
N ALA A 403 26.09 4.69 -10.89
CA ALA A 403 24.92 5.53 -10.64
C ALA A 403 23.73 5.18 -11.56
N GLN A 404 22.54 5.73 -11.26
CA GLN A 404 21.37 5.67 -12.16
C GLN A 404 20.55 6.95 -12.09
N ILE A 405 19.79 7.22 -13.16
CA ILE A 405 18.77 8.27 -13.17
C ILE A 405 17.53 7.76 -12.43
N GLY A 406 16.94 8.60 -11.59
CA GLY A 406 15.73 8.28 -10.85
C GLY A 406 15.91 7.18 -9.80
N GLY A 407 14.83 6.46 -9.53
CA GLY A 407 14.75 5.45 -8.46
C GLY A 407 14.69 6.02 -7.04
N VAL A 408 14.62 7.35 -6.95
CA VAL A 408 14.38 8.11 -5.74
C VAL A 408 13.16 9.00 -5.91
N MET A 409 12.44 9.20 -4.81
CA MET A 409 11.14 9.86 -4.74
C MET A 409 10.12 9.19 -5.68
N GLY A 410 9.45 9.99 -6.50
CA GLY A 410 8.52 9.53 -7.52
C GLY A 410 9.12 9.53 -8.92
N VAL A 411 10.46 9.60 -9.05
CA VAL A 411 11.15 9.80 -10.33
C VAL A 411 11.53 8.46 -10.96
N PRO A 412 10.97 8.11 -12.13
CA PRO A 412 11.35 6.91 -12.87
C PRO A 412 12.71 7.07 -13.55
N THR A 413 13.30 5.98 -14.03
CA THR A 413 14.57 6.00 -14.79
C THR A 413 14.32 6.34 -16.25
N ASP A 414 13.25 5.80 -16.82
CA ASP A 414 12.80 6.03 -18.19
C ASP A 414 11.37 6.57 -18.19
N ARG A 415 10.94 7.13 -19.33
CA ARG A 415 9.58 7.65 -19.50
C ARG A 415 8.56 6.54 -19.22
N ILE A 416 7.49 6.90 -18.50
CA ILE A 416 6.29 6.07 -18.35
C ILE A 416 5.22 6.66 -19.27
N ASP A 417 4.64 5.83 -20.13
CA ASP A 417 3.56 6.27 -21.02
C ASP A 417 2.27 6.55 -20.24
N ALA A 418 1.44 7.43 -20.78
CA ALA A 418 0.12 7.70 -20.24
C ALA A 418 -0.80 6.47 -20.36
N LEU A 419 -1.85 6.42 -19.55
CA LEU A 419 -2.96 5.50 -19.71
C LEU A 419 -4.00 6.13 -20.63
N GLU A 420 -4.36 5.45 -21.70
CA GLU A 420 -5.33 5.90 -22.72
C GLU A 420 -6.78 5.68 -22.29
N HIS A 421 -7.02 4.70 -21.43
CA HIS A 421 -8.36 4.22 -21.08
C HIS A 421 -8.69 4.38 -19.60
N TYR A 422 -7.88 5.07 -18.80
CA TYR A 422 -8.15 5.26 -17.37
C TYR A 422 -8.14 6.73 -16.98
N ARG A 423 -9.21 7.16 -16.30
CA ARG A 423 -9.34 8.51 -15.73
C ARG A 423 -9.63 8.47 -14.24
N LEU A 424 -9.05 9.37 -13.48
CA LEU A 424 -9.45 9.62 -12.10
C LEU A 424 -10.84 10.27 -12.10
N VAL A 425 -11.81 9.65 -11.44
CA VAL A 425 -13.18 10.19 -11.30
C VAL A 425 -13.47 10.69 -9.89
N HIS A 426 -12.72 10.20 -8.90
CA HIS A 426 -12.86 10.61 -7.51
C HIS A 426 -11.62 10.34 -6.67
N ALA A 427 -11.37 11.21 -5.69
CA ALA A 427 -10.33 11.04 -4.68
C ALA A 427 -10.84 11.51 -3.32
N THR A 428 -10.51 10.77 -2.25
CA THR A 428 -10.94 11.09 -0.89
C THR A 428 -10.33 12.40 -0.38
N GLN A 429 -11.07 13.13 0.44
CA GLN A 429 -10.50 14.20 1.27
C GLN A 429 -9.74 13.66 2.49
N ALA A 430 -9.96 12.40 2.87
CA ALA A 430 -9.20 11.73 3.92
C ALA A 430 -7.69 11.76 3.59
N PRO A 431 -6.82 12.12 4.57
CA PRO A 431 -5.40 12.30 4.31
C PRO A 431 -4.69 10.96 4.08
N GLY A 432 -4.22 10.76 2.85
CA GLY A 432 -3.24 9.76 2.46
C GLY A 432 -1.82 10.33 2.46
N ARG A 433 -0.91 9.58 1.84
CA ARG A 433 0.51 9.97 1.69
C ARG A 433 1.04 9.46 0.37
N SER A 434 1.98 10.17 -0.23
CA SER A 434 2.62 9.67 -1.43
C SER A 434 3.45 8.43 -1.10
N PRO A 435 3.61 7.48 -2.04
CA PRO A 435 4.37 6.27 -1.76
C PRO A 435 5.79 6.55 -1.28
N TYR A 436 6.43 7.64 -1.74
CA TYR A 436 7.78 8.09 -1.37
C TYR A 436 7.89 8.86 -0.05
N ALA A 437 6.81 9.04 0.74
CA ALA A 437 6.84 9.88 1.94
C ALA A 437 7.99 9.55 2.92
N GLN A 438 8.24 8.26 3.15
CA GLN A 438 9.34 7.82 4.02
C GLN A 438 10.73 8.12 3.40
N GLN A 439 10.87 7.99 2.09
CA GLN A 439 12.10 8.32 1.39
C GLN A 439 12.38 9.82 1.46
N ALA A 440 11.36 10.66 1.25
CA ALA A 440 11.42 12.10 1.41
C ALA A 440 11.89 12.50 2.81
N GLN A 441 11.35 11.85 3.85
CA GLN A 441 11.77 12.09 5.23
C GLN A 441 13.25 11.74 5.45
N ILE A 442 13.70 10.59 4.95
CA ILE A 442 15.10 10.16 5.08
C ILE A 442 16.03 11.12 4.31
N LEU A 443 15.72 11.45 3.07
CA LEU A 443 16.49 12.37 2.22
C LEU A 443 16.63 13.75 2.87
N ALA A 444 15.53 14.33 3.37
CA ALA A 444 15.56 15.64 4.00
C ALA A 444 16.26 15.64 5.37
N GLN A 445 15.91 14.69 6.26
CA GLN A 445 16.35 14.75 7.67
C GLN A 445 17.73 14.13 7.89
N ARG A 446 18.10 13.09 7.13
CA ARG A 446 19.35 12.35 7.32
C ARG A 446 20.41 12.72 6.31
N PHE A 447 20.03 12.90 5.04
CA PHE A 447 20.98 13.25 3.97
C PHE A 447 21.06 14.75 3.71
N GLY A 448 20.13 15.56 4.27
CA GLY A 448 20.16 17.02 4.12
C GLY A 448 19.83 17.49 2.70
N VAL A 449 19.13 16.66 1.91
CA VAL A 449 18.70 16.99 0.55
C VAL A 449 17.61 18.05 0.60
N ASP A 450 17.79 19.15 -0.13
CA ASP A 450 16.74 20.15 -0.35
C ASP A 450 15.74 19.60 -1.38
N LEU A 451 14.68 18.96 -0.88
CA LEU A 451 13.68 18.32 -1.73
C LEU A 451 13.05 19.29 -2.75
N ARG A 452 12.90 20.57 -2.39
CA ARG A 452 12.25 21.54 -3.28
C ARG A 452 13.17 21.92 -4.42
N ALA A 453 14.45 22.12 -4.14
CA ALA A 453 15.45 22.41 -5.17
C ALA A 453 15.75 21.17 -6.04
N THR A 454 15.77 19.98 -5.45
CA THR A 454 16.15 18.73 -6.15
C THR A 454 15.01 18.09 -6.92
N PHE A 455 13.77 18.13 -6.41
CA PHE A 455 12.63 17.40 -6.98
C PHE A 455 11.41 18.30 -7.26
N GLY A 456 11.48 19.60 -6.97
CA GLY A 456 10.30 20.48 -7.02
C GLY A 456 9.25 20.18 -5.93
N GLN A 457 9.49 19.17 -5.08
CA GLN A 457 8.55 18.69 -4.08
C GLN A 457 8.94 19.12 -2.67
N SER A 458 7.94 19.32 -1.81
CA SER A 458 8.19 19.61 -0.39
C SER A 458 7.99 18.38 0.48
N LEU A 459 8.65 18.35 1.64
CA LEU A 459 8.40 17.28 2.62
C LEU A 459 6.93 17.23 3.04
N PHE A 460 6.28 18.39 3.20
CA PHE A 460 4.85 18.45 3.51
C PHE A 460 4.00 17.85 2.39
N GLY A 461 4.32 18.16 1.12
CA GLY A 461 3.64 17.60 -0.06
C GLY A 461 3.73 16.09 -0.10
N ALA A 462 4.89 15.49 0.21
CA ALA A 462 5.04 14.03 0.24
C ALA A 462 4.13 13.33 1.29
N PHE A 463 3.71 14.05 2.33
CA PHE A 463 2.77 13.55 3.36
C PHE A 463 1.33 14.06 3.17
N SER A 464 1.04 14.70 2.03
CA SER A 464 -0.24 15.31 1.71
C SER A 464 -0.75 14.79 0.36
N ASP A 465 -1.34 13.60 0.37
CA ASP A 465 -1.97 12.94 -0.78
C ASP A 465 -3.38 12.46 -0.38
N ASP A 466 -4.15 11.93 -1.32
CA ASP A 466 -5.49 11.38 -1.04
C ASP A 466 -5.38 9.96 -0.49
N PHE A 467 -6.24 9.52 0.44
CA PHE A 467 -6.16 8.16 0.97
C PHE A 467 -6.53 7.10 -0.06
N VAL A 468 -7.67 7.27 -0.76
CA VAL A 468 -8.16 6.38 -1.83
C VAL A 468 -8.41 7.20 -3.09
N LYS A 469 -8.06 6.64 -4.24
CA LYS A 469 -8.36 7.17 -5.57
C LYS A 469 -9.17 6.14 -6.36
N THR A 470 -10.26 6.61 -6.97
CA THR A 470 -11.16 5.81 -7.80
C THR A 470 -11.00 6.24 -9.24
N PHE A 471 -10.72 5.27 -10.09
CA PHE A 471 -10.53 5.44 -11.52
C PHE A 471 -11.66 4.74 -12.27
N GLU A 472 -12.03 5.29 -13.40
CA GLU A 472 -12.95 4.69 -14.36
C GLU A 472 -12.16 4.28 -15.60
N ARG A 473 -12.43 3.08 -16.08
CA ARG A 473 -11.97 2.59 -17.38
C ARG A 473 -12.96 3.02 -18.45
N VAL A 474 -12.50 3.76 -19.45
CA VAL A 474 -13.31 4.37 -20.50
C VAL A 474 -12.77 4.01 -21.88
N PRO A 475 -13.61 4.00 -22.94
CA PRO A 475 -13.13 3.90 -24.32
C PRO A 475 -12.10 4.99 -24.64
N GLY A 476 -12.30 6.21 -24.12
CA GLY A 476 -11.45 7.35 -24.42
C GLY A 476 -11.87 8.03 -25.73
N ALA A 477 -11.63 9.34 -25.82
CA ALA A 477 -11.98 10.10 -27.00
C ALA A 477 -10.85 10.08 -28.03
N THR A 478 -11.17 9.75 -29.27
CA THR A 478 -10.24 9.91 -30.40
C THR A 478 -10.08 11.39 -30.75
N VAL A 479 -8.84 11.86 -30.77
CA VAL A 479 -8.48 13.19 -31.25
C VAL A 479 -7.55 13.10 -32.45
N GLU A 480 -8.03 13.58 -33.59
CA GLU A 480 -7.26 13.65 -34.83
C GLU A 480 -6.59 15.03 -34.94
N GLY A 481 -5.27 15.02 -35.09
CA GLY A 481 -4.48 16.23 -35.18
C GLY A 481 -3.68 16.36 -36.46
N SER A 482 -3.39 17.58 -36.87
CA SER A 482 -2.53 17.86 -38.03
C SER A 482 -1.65 19.10 -37.83
N GLY A 483 -0.64 19.24 -38.69
CA GLY A 483 0.23 20.43 -38.72
C GLY A 483 1.59 20.24 -38.05
N ALA A 484 1.86 19.07 -37.47
CA ALA A 484 3.18 18.71 -36.95
C ALA A 484 4.17 18.40 -38.09
N ALA A 485 5.48 18.40 -37.81
CA ALA A 485 6.46 17.90 -38.77
C ALA A 485 6.47 16.37 -38.80
N PRO A 486 6.84 15.73 -39.93
CA PRO A 486 6.90 14.28 -40.01
C PRO A 486 7.82 13.65 -38.96
N GLY A 487 7.31 12.66 -38.21
CA GLY A 487 8.02 12.00 -37.12
C GLY A 487 8.24 12.86 -35.86
N GLN A 488 7.60 14.03 -35.77
CA GLN A 488 7.69 14.91 -34.60
C GLN A 488 6.80 14.38 -33.47
N GLU A 489 7.32 14.40 -32.25
CA GLU A 489 6.54 14.12 -31.04
C GLU A 489 5.64 15.32 -30.70
N VAL A 490 4.38 15.01 -30.40
CA VAL A 490 3.32 15.94 -30.03
C VAL A 490 2.86 15.60 -28.63
N GLU A 491 2.73 16.61 -27.77
CA GLU A 491 2.33 16.51 -26.38
C GLU A 491 0.93 17.12 -26.20
N ALA A 492 0.01 16.38 -25.59
CA ALA A 492 -1.30 16.88 -25.16
C ALA A 492 -1.36 16.97 -23.63
N THR A 493 -1.69 18.14 -23.10
CA THR A 493 -1.78 18.40 -21.65
C THR A 493 -3.14 18.98 -21.25
N VAL A 494 -3.67 18.53 -20.10
CA VAL A 494 -4.86 19.13 -19.48
C VAL A 494 -4.68 19.22 -17.97
N GLU A 495 -5.05 20.35 -17.40
CA GLU A 495 -5.13 20.52 -15.94
C GLU A 495 -6.51 20.07 -15.43
N LEU A 496 -6.50 19.25 -14.39
CA LEU A 496 -7.67 18.67 -13.75
C LEU A 496 -7.73 19.12 -12.30
N GLU A 497 -8.93 19.41 -11.81
CA GLU A 497 -9.21 19.81 -10.43
C GLU A 497 -9.93 18.68 -9.69
N LYS A 498 -9.42 18.33 -8.50
CA LYS A 498 -10.05 17.38 -7.57
C LYS A 498 -11.08 18.08 -6.67
N PRO A 499 -11.99 17.33 -6.01
CA PRO A 499 -13.00 17.90 -5.11
C PRO A 499 -12.47 18.77 -3.96
N ASN A 500 -11.22 18.54 -3.56
CA ASN A 500 -10.54 19.31 -2.52
C ASN A 500 -9.88 20.61 -3.02
N GLY A 501 -10.03 20.94 -4.32
CA GLY A 501 -9.45 22.11 -4.97
C GLY A 501 -7.97 21.99 -5.34
N GLN A 502 -7.36 20.82 -5.13
CA GLN A 502 -6.01 20.55 -5.64
C GLN A 502 -6.08 20.19 -7.12
N THR A 503 -5.13 20.70 -7.90
CA THR A 503 -5.00 20.37 -9.32
C THR A 503 -3.88 19.35 -9.57
N PHE A 504 -3.99 18.64 -10.69
CA PHE A 504 -2.92 17.84 -11.28
C PHE A 504 -3.00 17.96 -12.80
N GLU A 505 -1.90 17.64 -13.48
CA GLU A 505 -1.81 17.66 -14.93
C GLU A 505 -1.82 16.23 -15.47
N TYR A 506 -2.57 16.01 -16.54
CA TYR A 506 -2.47 14.81 -17.37
C TYR A 506 -1.77 15.16 -18.67
N THR A 507 -0.74 14.38 -19.00
CA THR A 507 0.09 14.52 -20.20
C THR A 507 0.10 13.22 -20.98
N GLN A 508 -0.03 13.29 -22.30
CA GLN A 508 0.13 12.16 -23.23
C GLN A 508 0.95 12.59 -24.44
N TYR A 509 1.66 11.64 -25.05
CA TYR A 509 2.49 11.85 -26.24
C TYR A 509 1.98 11.02 -27.42
N ALA A 510 2.08 11.58 -28.62
CA ALA A 510 1.85 10.90 -29.88
C ALA A 510 2.95 11.29 -30.87
N THR A 511 3.22 10.43 -31.85
CA THR A 511 4.19 10.72 -32.92
C THR A 511 3.46 11.00 -34.22
N ALA A 512 3.79 12.11 -34.87
CA ALA A 512 3.20 12.46 -36.16
C ALA A 512 3.69 11.54 -37.29
N ASP A 513 2.79 11.20 -38.20
CA ASP A 513 3.05 10.39 -39.39
C ASP A 513 3.84 11.17 -40.47
N ASP A 514 4.06 10.53 -41.63
CA ASP A 514 4.80 11.12 -42.76
C ASP A 514 4.13 12.38 -43.34
N ASP A 515 2.83 12.55 -43.12
CA ASP A 515 2.03 13.68 -43.59
C ASP A 515 1.87 14.77 -42.51
N GLY A 516 2.41 14.55 -41.30
CA GLY A 516 2.32 15.48 -40.17
C GLY A 516 1.01 15.39 -39.38
N ASN A 517 0.26 14.29 -39.54
CA ASN A 517 -0.95 14.01 -38.76
C ASN A 517 -0.61 13.14 -37.54
N PHE A 518 -1.38 13.25 -36.48
CA PHE A 518 -1.23 12.48 -35.24
C PHE A 518 -2.60 12.14 -34.65
N GLU A 519 -2.65 11.14 -33.78
CA GLU A 519 -3.87 10.70 -33.12
C GLU A 519 -3.60 10.50 -31.63
N PHE A 520 -4.56 10.90 -30.79
CA PHE A 520 -4.57 10.61 -29.35
C PHE A 520 -5.85 9.86 -28.97
N THR A 521 -5.74 8.97 -27.98
CA THR A 521 -6.88 8.43 -27.22
C THR A 521 -6.85 9.04 -25.82
N LEU A 522 -7.74 10.00 -25.57
CA LEU A 522 -7.73 10.81 -24.35
C LEU A 522 -8.81 10.35 -23.36
N PRO A 523 -8.45 9.97 -22.12
CA PRO A 523 -9.41 9.44 -21.15
C PRO A 523 -10.14 10.53 -20.36
N TYR A 524 -9.67 11.79 -20.36
CA TYR A 524 -10.35 12.86 -19.64
C TYR A 524 -11.16 13.73 -20.60
N SER A 525 -12.39 14.03 -20.20
CA SER A 525 -13.22 15.02 -20.88
C SER A 525 -12.85 16.41 -20.36
N THR A 526 -13.18 17.44 -21.14
CA THR A 526 -13.02 18.84 -20.77
C THR A 526 -14.35 19.59 -20.73
N THR A 527 -15.41 19.02 -21.31
CA THR A 527 -16.75 19.62 -21.40
C THR A 527 -17.84 18.54 -21.36
N GLY A 528 -19.11 18.94 -21.24
CA GLY A 528 -20.26 18.03 -21.37
C GLY A 528 -20.60 17.20 -20.12
N TYR A 529 -19.96 17.43 -18.97
CA TYR A 529 -20.18 16.65 -17.75
C TYR A 529 -21.65 16.59 -17.30
N ASP A 530 -22.37 17.71 -17.39
CA ASP A 530 -23.73 17.81 -16.83
C ASP A 530 -24.79 17.03 -17.66
N GLU A 531 -24.38 16.43 -18.79
CA GLU A 531 -25.23 15.57 -19.62
C GLU A 531 -25.17 14.09 -19.22
N PHE A 532 -24.23 13.71 -18.34
CA PHE A 532 -23.94 12.32 -17.95
C PHE A 532 -23.99 12.17 -16.42
N GLY A 533 -24.64 11.12 -15.94
CA GLY A 533 -24.77 10.82 -14.52
C GLY A 533 -25.44 9.46 -14.26
N PRO A 534 -25.52 9.03 -12.99
CA PRO A 534 -26.06 7.71 -12.67
C PRO A 534 -27.49 7.50 -13.17
N GLU A 535 -28.31 8.57 -13.21
CA GLU A 535 -29.68 8.54 -13.70
C GLU A 535 -29.83 8.19 -15.18
N ASN A 536 -28.77 8.29 -15.98
CA ASN A 536 -28.75 7.88 -17.38
C ASN A 536 -27.67 6.84 -17.69
N GLY A 537 -27.16 6.16 -16.65
CA GLY A 537 -26.24 5.03 -16.80
C GLY A 537 -24.77 5.40 -16.90
N TYR A 538 -24.36 6.60 -16.45
CA TYR A 538 -22.96 7.03 -16.49
C TYR A 538 -22.43 7.52 -15.13
N THR A 539 -21.12 7.69 -15.02
CA THR A 539 -20.47 8.21 -13.81
C THR A 539 -20.66 9.73 -13.72
N ASN A 540 -21.07 10.25 -12.56
CA ASN A 540 -20.96 11.68 -12.27
C ASN A 540 -19.57 11.98 -11.68
N THR A 541 -18.62 12.31 -12.56
CA THR A 541 -17.23 12.54 -12.14
C THR A 541 -17.08 13.79 -11.25
N SER A 542 -16.33 13.61 -10.16
CA SER A 542 -15.98 14.67 -9.22
C SER A 542 -14.65 15.36 -9.56
N VAL A 543 -13.93 14.83 -10.56
CA VAL A 543 -12.69 15.40 -11.11
C VAL A 543 -13.00 15.96 -12.49
N ARG A 544 -12.71 17.25 -12.69
CA ARG A 544 -13.08 17.98 -13.92
C ARG A 544 -11.91 18.82 -14.42
N ALA A 545 -11.82 19.00 -15.74
CA ALA A 545 -10.80 19.84 -16.35
C ALA A 545 -11.06 21.32 -16.07
N THR A 546 -9.98 22.09 -15.91
CA THR A 546 -10.06 23.54 -15.74
C THR A 546 -10.07 24.29 -17.08
N GLY A 547 -9.82 23.59 -18.19
CA GLY A 547 -9.78 24.13 -19.54
C GLY A 547 -9.67 23.05 -20.63
N PRO A 548 -9.48 23.45 -21.90
CA PRO A 548 -9.25 22.51 -23.01
C PRO A 548 -7.89 21.84 -22.89
N TYR A 549 -7.69 20.77 -23.66
CA TYR A 549 -6.35 20.22 -23.89
C TYR A 549 -5.49 21.24 -24.64
N ASN A 550 -4.26 21.43 -24.19
CA ASN A 550 -3.23 22.16 -24.91
C ASN A 550 -2.35 21.14 -25.64
N VAL A 551 -2.32 21.23 -26.96
CA VAL A 551 -1.53 20.34 -27.81
C VAL A 551 -0.33 21.11 -28.32
N THR A 552 0.88 20.63 -28.04
CA THR A 552 2.11 21.35 -28.39
C THR A 552 3.20 20.41 -28.91
N THR A 553 4.14 20.94 -29.70
CA THR A 553 5.35 20.19 -30.11
C THR A 553 6.56 20.62 -29.30
N GLU A 554 7.68 19.90 -29.39
CA GLU A 554 8.96 20.41 -28.89
C GLU A 554 9.33 21.74 -29.58
N ARG A 555 10.04 22.62 -28.86
CA ARG A 555 10.56 23.88 -29.40
C ARG A 555 11.76 23.63 -30.30
N THR A 556 11.74 24.19 -31.50
CA THR A 556 12.83 24.07 -32.46
C THR A 556 13.44 25.43 -32.75
N THR A 557 14.76 25.56 -32.62
CA THR A 557 15.50 26.77 -33.03
C THR A 557 16.05 26.60 -34.44
N GLY A 558 15.60 27.45 -35.36
CA GLY A 558 16.06 27.46 -36.75
C GLY A 558 17.43 28.13 -36.94
N ASP A 559 17.98 27.99 -38.15
CA ASP A 559 19.24 28.64 -38.56
C ASP A 559 19.18 30.18 -38.52
N ASP A 560 17.97 30.73 -38.60
CA ASP A 560 17.65 32.14 -38.44
C ASP A 560 17.59 32.59 -36.97
N LEU A 561 17.90 31.68 -36.03
CA LEU A 561 17.87 31.88 -34.57
C LEU A 561 16.46 32.17 -34.02
N TYR A 562 15.41 31.89 -34.79
CA TYR A 562 14.03 31.87 -34.30
C TYR A 562 13.75 30.55 -33.60
N THR A 563 13.19 30.61 -32.40
CA THR A 563 12.66 29.42 -31.71
C THR A 563 11.16 29.37 -31.92
N THR A 564 10.69 28.36 -32.62
CA THR A 564 9.26 28.14 -32.90
C THR A 564 8.77 26.89 -32.19
N GLN A 565 7.46 26.88 -31.91
CA GLN A 565 6.71 25.74 -31.40
C GLN A 565 5.40 25.70 -32.15
N ARG A 566 4.81 24.52 -32.34
CA ARG A 566 3.43 24.44 -32.85
C ARG A 566 2.48 24.18 -31.70
N VAL A 567 1.36 24.89 -31.69
CA VAL A 567 0.38 24.87 -30.60
C VAL A 567 -1.05 24.80 -31.15
N GLY A 568 -1.93 24.12 -30.42
CA GLY A 568 -3.36 24.03 -30.68
C GLY A 568 -4.12 23.76 -29.38
N GLN A 569 -5.44 23.98 -29.42
CA GLN A 569 -6.32 23.64 -28.31
C GLN A 569 -7.50 22.82 -28.82
N VAL A 570 -7.92 21.84 -28.02
CA VAL A 570 -9.06 20.96 -28.36
C VAL A 570 -9.91 20.71 -27.13
N GLU A 571 -11.22 20.82 -27.31
CA GLU A 571 -12.20 20.38 -26.31
C GLU A 571 -12.61 18.95 -26.60
N VAL A 572 -12.67 18.14 -25.54
CA VAL A 572 -13.12 16.76 -25.57
C VAL A 572 -14.40 16.68 -24.73
N THR A 573 -15.48 16.16 -25.29
CA THR A 573 -16.74 16.04 -24.56
C THR A 573 -16.80 14.75 -23.74
N GLU A 574 -17.58 14.77 -22.67
CA GLU A 574 -17.86 13.57 -21.86
C GLU A 574 -18.44 12.43 -22.72
N GLY A 575 -19.33 12.75 -23.67
CA GLY A 575 -19.91 11.77 -24.58
C GLY A 575 -18.88 11.04 -25.45
N GLN A 576 -17.85 11.75 -25.91
CA GLN A 576 -16.75 11.14 -26.65
C GLN A 576 -15.92 10.20 -25.79
N VAL A 577 -15.65 10.58 -24.54
CA VAL A 577 -14.83 9.77 -23.63
C VAL A 577 -15.53 8.49 -23.21
N VAL A 578 -16.83 8.55 -22.90
CA VAL A 578 -17.61 7.37 -22.46
C VAL A 578 -18.13 6.53 -23.62
N GLY A 579 -17.85 6.89 -24.88
CA GLY A 579 -18.29 6.14 -26.07
C GLY A 579 -19.76 6.34 -26.44
N ALA A 580 -20.42 7.39 -25.92
CA ALA A 580 -21.77 7.76 -26.35
C ALA A 580 -21.76 8.56 -27.67
N ASP A 581 -20.62 9.16 -28.03
CA ASP A 581 -20.36 9.84 -29.30
C ASP A 581 -19.03 9.37 -29.90
N ASP A 582 -19.09 8.65 -31.01
CA ASP A 582 -17.90 8.12 -31.70
C ASP A 582 -17.20 9.18 -32.59
N ALA A 583 -17.66 10.43 -32.62
CA ALA A 583 -17.06 11.47 -33.44
C ALA A 583 -15.68 11.88 -32.90
N ALA A 584 -14.66 11.87 -33.76
CA ALA A 584 -13.33 12.37 -33.40
C ALA A 584 -13.35 13.89 -33.17
N ALA A 585 -12.66 14.35 -32.13
CA ALA A 585 -12.33 15.77 -31.99
C ALA A 585 -11.14 16.09 -32.91
N THR A 586 -11.06 17.32 -33.43
CA THR A 586 -10.01 17.70 -34.38
C THR A 586 -9.19 18.88 -33.90
N VAL A 587 -7.88 18.85 -34.10
CA VAL A 587 -6.97 19.97 -33.79
C VAL A 587 -6.00 20.23 -34.94
N GLU A 588 -5.85 21.49 -35.34
CA GLU A 588 -4.79 21.90 -36.26
C GLU A 588 -3.76 22.71 -35.47
N LEU A 589 -2.48 22.34 -35.57
CA LEU A 589 -1.41 23.02 -34.88
C LEU A 589 -0.92 24.22 -35.69
N GLU A 590 -0.90 25.38 -35.05
CA GLU A 590 -0.40 26.62 -35.63
C GLU A 590 1.02 26.92 -35.14
N GLU A 591 1.86 27.46 -36.03
CA GLU A 591 3.22 27.86 -35.66
C GLU A 591 3.20 29.13 -34.80
N GLN A 592 3.81 29.03 -33.63
CA GLN A 592 4.01 30.11 -32.68
C GLN A 592 5.50 30.39 -32.51
N ILE A 593 5.90 31.66 -32.66
CA ILE A 593 7.26 32.12 -32.37
C ILE A 593 7.38 32.32 -30.85
N VAL A 594 8.30 31.56 -30.23
CA VAL A 594 8.56 31.59 -28.78
C VAL A 594 9.71 32.55 -28.44
N ASP A 595 10.78 32.54 -29.24
CA ASP A 595 11.94 33.41 -29.07
C ASP A 595 12.52 33.81 -30.44
N CYS A 596 13.23 34.93 -30.49
CA CYS A 596 13.75 35.52 -31.71
C CYS A 596 15.07 36.26 -31.46
N PRO A 597 15.85 36.54 -32.52
CA PRO A 597 17.14 37.23 -32.38
C PRO A 597 16.97 38.65 -31.82
N SER A 598 17.80 39.00 -30.84
CA SER A 598 17.77 40.34 -30.23
C SER A 598 18.02 41.43 -31.27
N GLY A 599 17.04 42.31 -31.46
CA GLY A 599 17.11 43.45 -32.38
C GLY A 599 16.45 43.22 -33.75
N ASP A 600 15.79 42.08 -33.96
CA ASP A 600 14.94 41.89 -35.14
C ASP A 600 13.65 42.72 -35.03
N ALA A 601 13.36 43.51 -36.07
CA ALA A 601 12.22 44.42 -36.11
C ALA A 601 10.90 43.68 -36.38
N ASP A 602 10.97 42.48 -36.95
CA ASP A 602 9.81 41.65 -37.30
C ASP A 602 9.46 40.64 -36.19
N CYS A 603 10.17 40.68 -35.05
CA CYS A 603 9.88 39.80 -33.93
C CYS A 603 8.59 40.21 -33.19
N PRO A 604 7.56 39.34 -33.16
CA PRO A 604 6.31 39.63 -32.47
C PRO A 604 6.43 39.49 -30.93
N VAL A 605 7.52 38.88 -30.44
CA VAL A 605 7.84 38.68 -29.02
C VAL A 605 8.58 39.92 -28.52
N GLY A 606 7.85 40.90 -27.98
CA GLY A 606 8.34 42.27 -27.80
C GLY A 606 9.59 42.43 -26.92
N GLY A 607 10.60 43.11 -27.49
CA GLY A 607 11.77 43.62 -26.80
C GLY A 607 11.48 44.81 -25.87
N GLY A 608 11.83 44.67 -24.60
CA GLY A 608 11.94 45.76 -23.63
C GLY A 608 13.34 46.39 -23.67
N SER A 609 13.42 47.64 -24.12
CA SER A 609 14.62 48.49 -24.23
C SER A 609 15.54 48.48 -22.99
N ASP A 610 16.82 48.18 -23.25
CA ASP A 610 17.96 48.61 -22.43
C ASP A 610 18.08 50.14 -22.38
N GLY A 611 18.55 50.69 -21.25
CA GLY A 611 18.76 52.13 -21.12
C GLY A 611 19.23 52.69 -19.77
N GLY A 612 20.41 52.27 -19.28
CA GLY A 612 21.34 53.16 -18.55
C GLY A 612 21.15 53.34 -17.04
N GLY A 613 22.18 52.93 -16.28
CA GLY A 613 22.20 52.88 -14.83
C GLY A 613 22.19 54.20 -14.04
N SER A 614 21.74 54.07 -12.79
CA SER A 614 22.21 54.89 -11.66
C SER A 614 22.11 54.06 -10.39
N THR A 615 23.24 53.95 -9.69
CA THR A 615 23.37 53.50 -8.31
C THR A 615 22.38 54.20 -7.38
N ASN A 616 21.65 53.44 -6.56
CA ASN A 616 21.55 53.67 -5.12
C ASN A 616 20.89 52.51 -4.39
N SER A 617 21.55 52.12 -3.31
CA SER A 617 21.06 51.27 -2.23
C SER A 617 19.78 51.84 -1.61
N THR A 618 18.76 51.00 -1.37
CA THR A 618 18.00 50.94 -0.12
C THR A 618 17.02 49.75 -0.09
N ASP A 619 17.23 48.92 0.92
CA ASP A 619 16.31 48.08 1.68
C ASP A 619 14.80 48.42 1.58
N ALA A 620 13.94 47.42 1.26
CA ALA A 620 12.58 47.21 1.81
C ALA A 620 11.72 46.21 0.99
N GLY A 621 11.43 45.05 1.59
CA GLY A 621 10.08 44.45 1.72
C GLY A 621 9.30 43.98 0.49
N SER A 622 9.27 42.67 0.26
CA SER A 622 8.12 41.99 -0.38
C SER A 622 7.16 41.49 0.72
N PRO A 623 5.84 41.75 0.64
CA PRO A 623 4.90 41.41 1.70
C PRO A 623 4.44 39.95 1.59
N LEU A 624 4.75 39.18 2.63
CA LEU A 624 3.93 38.07 3.07
C LEU A 624 2.61 38.60 3.63
N GLY A 625 1.50 37.91 3.33
CA GLY A 625 0.37 37.80 4.24
C GLY A 625 -0.96 38.32 3.72
N ALA A 626 -1.87 37.37 3.46
CA ALA A 626 -3.26 37.52 3.87
C ALA A 626 -3.68 36.22 4.57
N GLU A 627 -3.45 36.15 5.88
CA GLU A 627 -4.17 35.23 6.76
C GLU A 627 -5.65 35.65 6.84
N PRO A 628 -6.61 34.72 6.88
CA PRO A 628 -7.95 35.03 7.30
C PRO A 628 -8.00 35.21 8.83
N THR A 629 -8.59 36.32 9.24
CA THR A 629 -8.73 36.74 10.62
C THR A 629 -9.68 35.82 11.39
N ALA A 630 -9.17 35.26 12.49
CA ALA A 630 -9.97 34.58 13.50
C ALA A 630 -10.91 35.56 14.21
N ALA A 631 -12.22 35.28 14.18
CA ALA A 631 -13.20 35.88 15.06
C ALA A 631 -13.31 35.04 16.33
N THR A 632 -12.84 35.60 17.44
CA THR A 632 -12.95 35.06 18.79
C THR A 632 -14.40 35.10 19.29
N THR A 633 -15.00 33.93 19.54
CA THR A 633 -16.04 33.78 20.58
C THR A 633 -15.75 32.53 21.40
N ALA A 634 -15.57 32.75 22.70
CA ALA A 634 -15.17 31.78 23.71
C ALA A 634 -16.29 30.79 24.08
N SER A 635 -15.91 29.54 24.37
CA SER A 635 -16.47 28.76 25.50
C SER A 635 -15.67 27.48 25.79
N GLY A 636 -14.93 27.50 26.91
CA GLY A 636 -14.78 26.42 27.89
C GLY A 636 -14.29 25.03 27.46
N LEU A 637 -12.97 24.81 27.49
CA LEU A 637 -12.38 23.48 27.69
C LEU A 637 -12.17 23.24 29.20
N VAL A 638 -12.83 22.20 29.70
CA VAL A 638 -12.67 21.66 31.07
C VAL A 638 -11.41 20.80 31.10
N ALA A 639 -10.52 21.07 32.06
CA ALA A 639 -9.33 20.28 32.32
C ALA A 639 -9.67 18.94 33.02
N PRO A 640 -8.97 17.83 32.73
CA PRO A 640 -9.11 16.61 33.50
C PRO A 640 -8.32 16.72 34.82
N THR A 641 -9.03 16.53 35.92
CA THR A 641 -8.51 16.43 37.29
C THR A 641 -7.72 15.14 37.53
N GLU A 642 -6.57 15.25 38.20
CA GLU A 642 -5.83 14.17 38.86
C GLU A 642 -6.73 13.34 39.80
N PRO A 643 -6.51 12.02 39.94
CA PRO A 643 -7.08 11.27 41.05
C PRO A 643 -6.15 11.35 42.27
N ALA A 644 -6.68 11.93 43.35
CA ALA A 644 -6.06 11.91 44.67
C ALA A 644 -6.12 10.51 45.29
N ALA A 645 -5.07 10.23 46.07
CA ALA A 645 -4.89 9.05 46.90
C ALA A 645 -6.05 8.76 47.87
N ALA A 646 -6.45 7.48 47.93
CA ALA A 646 -6.83 6.75 49.13
C ALA A 646 -6.80 5.25 48.84
#